data_AF-A0A437CED6-F1
#
_entry.id   AF-A0A437CED6-F1
#
_cell.length_a   1.000
_cell.length_b   1.000
_cell.length_c   1.000
_cell.angle_alpha   90.00
_cell.angle_beta   90.00
_cell.angle_gamma   90.00
#
_symmetry.space_group_name_H-M   'P 1'
#
loop_
_entity.id
_entity.type
_entity.pdbx_description
1 polymer ?
#
loop_
_entity_poly.entity_id
_entity_poly.type
_entity_poly.pdbx_seq_one_letter_code
_entity_poly.pdbx_strand_id
1 'polypeptide(L)'
;MPTTALTALLLLGLDVLSAHRPTPGLERQQNHTDRPRDEKKNPPHIIFVLIDDQGFNDIGYHNPTIKTPTLDKLAAEGVKLENYYVQPICTPSRSQLLTGRYQIHTGLQHSIIRSRQPSCLPGDMDTLPETLRRAGYSTHMVGKWHLGFYRKSCLPTRKGFDTFFGSLTGSVDYYSYGSCDGPDLCGYDLHDNEGVAWGHEGKYSTTLFTQRARKILKNHDPADKPLFLLLSLQAVHGPLQPPKPYVYLYRDMASVARRKFAAMVSTVDDSVRNLVYALRKYGYYKNSVIIYSTDNGAQPFVGGSNWPLRGRKGTYWEGGVRGVAFVHSPLLKRRRRVSTALLHITDWFPTLVGLAGGNTSQSQGLDGFDVWPAISEGKESPRKEILHNIDPLHRPPAEPGGCDPGKEMTAAAPKAKRPKFKKPKKRVLKLQLNQRSAFRAKVQKPKRRSYSELQSGGSPSESKLSSSKPHLWRPLKNNSKQTTTQEQNLSLSEPARSRTRLKQTLGSRQPLGHQNMSLTRPPKPKSRLASQSMLRSDVSAVWDTSVQAAIRVGDWKLLTGDPGHGDWIPVQMLSAPVGPWWNLERTLVPPYKPSVHKDVWLFNITADPYERRDLSQQRPDVVLQLLGRLAFYNRTAVPVYFPPDDPRADPDRHQGAWVPWVDEDEDKGGRQKGVYKKERSVKKLCKLESFFLKLNTGMMSNRI
;
A
#
# COMPACT_ATOMS: atom_id res chain seq x y z
N MET A 1 42.06 -23.37 -59.98
CA MET A 1 43.44 -23.18 -60.47
C MET A 1 43.46 -22.05 -61.51
N PRO A 2 44.55 -21.27 -61.66
CA PRO A 2 44.39 -19.82 -61.83
C PRO A 2 45.27 -19.11 -62.89
N THR A 3 44.91 -17.85 -63.21
CA THR A 3 45.73 -16.71 -63.68
C THR A 3 45.07 -15.40 -63.15
N THR A 4 45.63 -14.17 -62.99
CA THR A 4 46.86 -13.43 -63.42
C THR A 4 46.84 -12.84 -64.85
N ALA A 5 47.33 -11.63 -65.17
CA ALA A 5 47.77 -10.43 -64.42
C ALA A 5 47.37 -9.17 -65.27
N LEU A 6 46.99 -8.00 -64.74
CA LEU A 6 47.76 -6.86 -64.17
C LEU A 6 48.47 -5.90 -65.18
N THR A 7 48.04 -4.61 -65.16
CA THR A 7 48.74 -3.32 -65.49
C THR A 7 49.36 -3.01 -66.87
N ALA A 8 49.02 -1.80 -67.38
CA ALA A 8 49.94 -0.81 -67.96
C ALA A 8 49.36 0.63 -67.90
N LEU A 9 50.23 1.66 -67.90
CA LEU A 9 49.94 3.12 -68.00
C LEU A 9 50.36 3.62 -69.42
N LEU A 10 50.32 4.89 -69.89
CA LEU A 10 50.58 6.21 -69.28
C LEU A 10 50.23 7.35 -70.30
N LEU A 11 50.31 8.63 -69.87
CA LEU A 11 50.33 9.90 -70.67
C LEU A 11 48.97 10.37 -71.26
N LEU A 12 48.71 11.67 -71.47
CA LEU A 12 49.52 12.90 -71.36
C LEU A 12 48.63 14.10 -70.91
N GLY A 13 49.18 15.15 -70.31
CA GLY A 13 48.45 16.39 -70.00
C GLY A 13 49.15 17.30 -68.99
N LEU A 14 49.90 18.29 -69.48
CA LEU A 14 50.45 19.39 -68.68
C LEU A 14 49.54 20.62 -68.82
N ASP A 15 49.40 21.42 -67.77
CA ASP A 15 49.75 22.84 -67.90
C ASP A 15 50.10 23.50 -66.54
N VAL A 16 50.77 24.63 -66.59
CA VAL A 16 51.35 25.34 -65.43
C VAL A 16 50.86 26.77 -65.38
N LEU A 17 50.51 27.28 -64.20
CA LEU A 17 50.81 28.68 -63.82
C LEU A 17 50.69 28.92 -62.30
N SER A 18 51.25 30.06 -61.86
CA SER A 18 51.57 30.35 -60.45
C SER A 18 50.54 31.25 -59.76
N ALA A 19 50.63 31.33 -58.44
CA ALA A 19 49.68 32.03 -57.58
C ALA A 19 49.70 33.56 -57.74
N HIS A 20 48.55 34.18 -57.44
CA HIS A 20 48.46 35.54 -56.92
C HIS A 20 47.62 35.55 -55.63
N ARG A 21 47.93 36.51 -54.73
CA ARG A 21 47.40 36.54 -53.36
C ARG A 21 46.01 37.19 -53.27
N PRO A 22 45.21 36.85 -52.24
CA PRO A 22 43.83 37.33 -52.10
C PRO A 22 43.72 38.73 -51.52
N THR A 23 42.60 39.41 -51.81
CA THR A 23 42.03 40.48 -50.99
C THR A 23 40.84 39.94 -50.18
N PRO A 24 40.63 40.39 -48.92
CA PRO A 24 39.65 39.77 -48.01
C PRO A 24 38.23 40.32 -48.20
N GLY A 25 37.22 39.44 -48.19
CA GLY A 25 35.81 39.85 -48.32
C GLY A 25 34.81 38.79 -47.86
N LEU A 26 34.37 38.89 -46.60
CA LEU A 26 33.25 38.17 -45.97
C LEU A 26 33.13 36.66 -46.23
N GLU A 27 33.84 35.85 -45.44
CA GLU A 27 33.43 34.47 -45.20
C GLU A 27 32.05 34.44 -44.50
N ARG A 28 31.04 33.97 -45.22
CA ARG A 28 29.71 33.72 -44.67
C ARG A 28 29.72 32.40 -43.89
N GLN A 29 30.14 32.44 -42.62
CA GLN A 29 30.23 31.26 -41.74
C GLN A 29 28.93 30.44 -41.74
N GLN A 30 28.92 29.34 -42.50
CA GLN A 30 27.95 28.28 -42.32
C GLN A 30 28.33 27.49 -41.07
N ASN A 31 27.89 27.99 -39.91
CA ASN A 31 27.95 27.27 -38.65
C ASN A 31 27.04 26.03 -38.72
N HIS A 32 27.55 24.97 -39.35
CA HIS A 32 26.97 23.63 -39.33
C HIS A 32 27.19 23.01 -37.94
N THR A 33 26.56 23.62 -36.93
CA THR A 33 26.48 23.02 -35.60
C THR A 33 25.52 21.85 -35.66
N ASP A 34 26.00 20.70 -36.12
CA ASP A 34 25.42 19.39 -35.78
C ASP A 34 25.60 19.16 -34.27
N ARG A 35 24.84 19.94 -33.49
CA ARG A 35 24.43 19.49 -32.17
C ARG A 35 23.72 18.16 -32.39
N PRO A 36 24.05 17.09 -31.65
CA PRO A 36 23.20 15.91 -31.67
C PRO A 36 21.78 16.39 -31.35
N ARG A 37 20.80 16.02 -32.18
CA ARG A 37 19.40 16.24 -31.82
C ARG A 37 19.20 15.52 -30.49
N ASP A 38 18.92 16.27 -29.42
CA ASP A 38 18.48 15.66 -28.17
C ASP A 38 17.31 14.74 -28.51
N GLU A 39 17.53 13.43 -28.39
CA GLU A 39 16.43 12.49 -28.43
C GLU A 39 15.48 12.91 -27.31
N LYS A 40 14.30 13.44 -27.68
CA LYS A 40 13.27 13.75 -26.70
C LYS A 40 12.97 12.47 -25.93
N LYS A 41 13.51 12.38 -24.72
CA LYS A 41 13.27 11.28 -23.79
C LYS A 41 11.82 11.34 -23.36
N ASN A 42 10.94 10.76 -24.17
CA ASN A 42 9.50 10.72 -23.95
C ASN A 42 9.22 10.19 -22.54
N PRO A 43 8.77 11.04 -21.59
CA PRO A 43 8.67 10.65 -20.20
C PRO A 43 7.72 9.45 -20.04
N PRO A 44 8.02 8.49 -19.16
CA PRO A 44 7.23 7.28 -19.04
C PRO A 44 5.84 7.59 -18.49
N HIS A 45 4.81 6.90 -18.98
CA HIS A 45 3.51 6.92 -18.31
C HIS A 45 3.64 6.24 -16.94
N ILE A 46 3.12 6.87 -15.90
CA ILE A 46 3.23 6.44 -14.51
C ILE A 46 1.88 5.87 -14.10
N ILE A 47 1.82 4.57 -13.83
CA ILE A 47 0.60 3.86 -13.44
C ILE A 47 0.78 3.37 -12.00
N PHE A 48 0.25 4.10 -11.03
CA PHE A 48 0.33 3.74 -9.62
C PHE A 48 -0.96 3.05 -9.17
N VAL A 49 -0.87 1.79 -8.79
CA VAL A 49 -1.96 1.01 -8.21
C VAL A 49 -1.77 0.96 -6.70
N LEU A 50 -2.62 1.69 -5.96
CA LEU A 50 -2.65 1.69 -4.50
C LEU A 50 -3.85 0.88 -4.02
N ILE A 51 -3.60 -0.07 -3.11
CA ILE A 51 -4.57 -1.03 -2.57
C ILE A 51 -4.76 -0.76 -1.09
N ASP A 52 -5.98 -0.93 -0.59
CA ASP A 52 -6.35 -0.73 0.82
C ASP A 52 -6.21 -2.04 1.61
N ASP A 53 -5.68 -2.01 2.83
CA ASP A 53 -5.67 -3.13 3.79
C ASP A 53 -5.10 -4.48 3.30
N GLN A 54 -4.36 -4.52 2.19
CA GLN A 54 -3.73 -5.77 1.73
C GLN A 54 -2.49 -6.08 2.58
N GLY A 55 -2.57 -7.17 3.34
CA GLY A 55 -1.51 -7.60 4.23
C GLY A 55 -0.36 -8.31 3.54
N PHE A 56 0.75 -8.45 4.26
CA PHE A 56 1.96 -9.08 3.74
C PHE A 56 1.74 -10.51 3.21
N ASN A 57 0.75 -11.22 3.75
CA ASN A 57 0.41 -12.60 3.43
C ASN A 57 -0.80 -12.75 2.50
N ASP A 58 -1.18 -11.66 1.83
CA ASP A 58 -2.42 -11.52 1.04
C ASP A 58 -2.15 -11.40 -0.46
N ILE A 59 -1.02 -11.96 -0.92
CA ILE A 59 -0.63 -12.05 -2.32
C ILE A 59 -0.04 -13.45 -2.60
N GLY A 60 -0.34 -14.00 -3.78
CA GLY A 60 -0.07 -15.40 -4.15
C GLY A 60 1.40 -15.79 -4.05
N TYR A 61 2.31 -14.86 -4.37
CA TYR A 61 3.75 -15.08 -4.26
C TYR A 61 4.31 -15.11 -2.81
N HIS A 62 3.51 -14.77 -1.81
CA HIS A 62 3.78 -15.06 -0.38
C HIS A 62 2.88 -16.20 0.14
N ASN A 63 1.67 -16.30 -0.39
CA ASN A 63 0.66 -17.23 0.08
C ASN A 63 -0.12 -17.86 -1.09
N PRO A 64 0.28 -19.04 -1.60
CA PRO A 64 -0.35 -19.65 -2.77
C PRO A 64 -1.80 -20.11 -2.53
N THR A 65 -2.34 -19.98 -1.31
CA THR A 65 -3.79 -20.11 -1.08
C THR A 65 -4.58 -18.95 -1.70
N ILE A 66 -3.98 -17.75 -1.73
CA ILE A 66 -4.52 -16.54 -2.36
C ILE A 66 -4.21 -16.55 -3.86
N LYS A 67 -5.19 -16.20 -4.69
CA LYS A 67 -5.13 -16.36 -6.15
C LYS A 67 -4.98 -14.99 -6.82
N THR A 68 -3.73 -14.63 -7.09
CA THR A 68 -3.33 -13.38 -7.77
C THR A 68 -2.38 -13.63 -8.95
N PRO A 69 -2.74 -14.48 -9.93
CA PRO A 69 -1.84 -14.90 -11.00
C PRO A 69 -1.34 -13.76 -11.89
N THR A 70 -2.07 -12.64 -11.98
CA THR A 70 -1.63 -11.44 -12.72
C THR A 70 -0.62 -10.65 -11.90
N LEU A 71 -0.87 -10.41 -10.61
CA LEU A 71 0.07 -9.70 -9.73
C LEU A 71 1.36 -10.49 -9.56
N ASP A 72 1.26 -11.80 -9.32
CA ASP A 72 2.40 -12.71 -9.18
C ASP A 72 3.26 -12.70 -10.44
N LYS A 73 2.64 -12.68 -11.63
CA LYS A 73 3.34 -12.57 -12.91
C LYS A 73 4.00 -11.21 -13.10
N LEU A 74 3.30 -10.10 -12.81
CA LEU A 74 3.88 -8.76 -12.95
C LEU A 74 5.08 -8.56 -12.02
N ALA A 75 4.97 -9.03 -10.77
CA ALA A 75 6.04 -9.04 -9.78
C ALA A 75 7.22 -9.92 -10.21
N ALA A 76 6.97 -11.14 -10.70
CA ALA A 76 8.00 -12.04 -11.20
C ALA A 76 8.69 -11.54 -12.49
N GLU A 77 7.99 -10.80 -13.35
CA GLU A 77 8.55 -10.14 -14.53
C GLU A 77 9.18 -8.75 -14.24
N GLY A 78 9.13 -8.28 -12.99
CA GLY A 78 9.53 -6.95 -12.55
C GLY A 78 10.58 -6.98 -11.43
N VAL A 79 10.36 -6.16 -10.41
CA VAL A 79 11.16 -6.09 -9.17
C VAL A 79 10.20 -6.15 -7.97
N LYS A 80 10.35 -7.16 -7.11
CA LYS A 80 9.65 -7.22 -5.81
C LYS A 80 10.36 -6.36 -4.77
N LEU A 81 9.62 -5.68 -3.90
CA LEU A 81 10.16 -4.77 -2.88
C LEU A 81 9.95 -5.33 -1.47
N GLU A 82 10.84 -6.22 -1.02
CA GLU A 82 10.65 -6.98 0.23
C GLU A 82 11.17 -6.26 1.49
N ASN A 83 11.73 -5.06 1.30
CA ASN A 83 12.20 -4.18 2.37
C ASN A 83 11.59 -2.76 2.22
N TYR A 84 10.32 -2.72 1.81
CA TYR A 84 9.53 -1.51 1.56
C TYR A 84 8.52 -1.24 2.68
N TYR A 85 8.37 0.05 3.01
CA TYR A 85 7.58 0.51 4.14
C TYR A 85 6.54 1.56 3.76
N VAL A 86 5.42 1.48 4.46
CA VAL A 86 4.25 2.35 4.41
C VAL A 86 3.90 2.76 5.84
N GLN A 87 2.89 3.61 6.00
CA GLN A 87 2.33 3.94 7.31
C GLN A 87 1.26 2.93 7.72
N PRO A 88 0.93 2.81 9.02
CA PRO A 88 0.08 1.72 9.49
C PRO A 88 -1.43 1.96 9.29
N ILE A 89 -1.82 3.10 8.72
CA ILE A 89 -3.20 3.53 8.48
C ILE A 89 -3.30 4.45 7.25
N CYS A 90 -4.49 4.46 6.64
CA CYS A 90 -4.74 4.97 5.28
C CYS A 90 -4.34 6.44 5.04
N THR A 91 -4.89 7.40 5.81
CA THR A 91 -4.66 8.84 5.56
C THR A 91 -3.18 9.21 5.63
N PRO A 92 -2.42 8.84 6.69
CA PRO A 92 -0.97 9.00 6.70
C PRO A 92 -0.27 8.48 5.44
N SER A 93 -0.44 7.21 5.05
CA SER A 93 0.22 6.66 3.85
C SER A 93 -0.11 7.45 2.59
N ARG A 94 -1.38 7.84 2.43
CA ARG A 94 -1.86 8.60 1.26
C ARG A 94 -1.29 10.02 1.24
N SER A 95 -1.12 10.68 2.40
CA SER A 95 -0.46 11.98 2.48
C SER A 95 1.02 11.87 2.12
N GLN A 96 1.72 10.88 2.69
CA GLN A 96 3.15 10.66 2.47
C GLN A 96 3.47 10.30 1.01
N LEU A 97 2.59 9.52 0.36
CA LEU A 97 2.68 9.21 -1.08
C LEU A 97 2.58 10.48 -1.94
N LEU A 98 1.69 11.41 -1.58
CA LEU A 98 1.41 12.59 -2.40
C LEU A 98 2.26 13.82 -2.05
N THR A 99 2.90 13.92 -0.88
CA THR A 99 3.79 15.05 -0.54
C THR A 99 5.26 14.67 -0.40
N GLY A 100 5.59 13.36 -0.37
CA GLY A 100 6.96 12.91 -0.10
C GLY A 100 7.48 13.24 1.29
N ARG A 101 6.59 13.56 2.25
CA ARG A 101 6.90 14.06 3.60
C ARG A 101 6.26 13.21 4.70
N TYR A 102 6.92 13.12 5.85
CA TYR A 102 6.38 12.45 7.05
C TYR A 102 5.19 13.22 7.65
N GLN A 103 4.33 12.52 8.40
CA GLN A 103 3.19 13.17 9.09
C GLN A 103 3.64 14.27 10.05
N ILE A 104 4.84 14.14 10.60
CA ILE A 104 5.43 15.12 11.51
C ILE A 104 5.63 16.49 10.85
N HIS A 105 5.60 16.61 9.51
CA HIS A 105 5.63 17.89 8.82
C HIS A 105 4.27 18.32 8.25
N THR A 106 3.28 17.43 8.18
CA THR A 106 1.92 17.73 7.66
C THR A 106 0.86 17.96 8.75
N GLY A 107 1.19 17.71 10.02
CA GLY A 107 0.26 17.80 11.15
C GLY A 107 -0.69 16.61 11.27
N LEU A 108 -0.53 15.57 10.43
CA LEU A 108 -1.41 14.41 10.35
C LEU A 108 -0.88 13.21 11.17
N GLN A 109 -0.14 13.45 12.26
CA GLN A 109 0.49 12.37 13.05
C GLN A 109 -0.53 11.44 13.71
N HIS A 110 -1.68 11.97 14.13
CA HIS A 110 -2.66 11.24 14.91
C HIS A 110 -3.82 10.74 14.03
N SER A 111 -4.04 9.43 14.04
CA SER A 111 -5.21 8.79 13.44
C SER A 111 -5.40 9.08 11.93
N ILE A 112 -6.64 9.15 11.46
CA ILE A 112 -7.06 9.47 10.09
C ILE A 112 -7.96 10.71 10.09
N ILE A 113 -8.15 11.33 8.92
CA ILE A 113 -9.15 12.39 8.76
C ILE A 113 -10.53 11.73 8.63
N ARG A 114 -11.37 11.87 9.66
CA ARG A 114 -12.76 11.39 9.65
C ARG A 114 -13.66 12.32 8.82
N SER A 115 -14.76 11.79 8.30
CA SER A 115 -15.64 12.46 7.33
C SER A 115 -16.15 13.83 7.79
N ARG A 116 -16.31 14.04 9.10
CA ARG A 116 -16.80 15.29 9.70
C ARG A 116 -15.71 16.25 10.18
N GLN A 117 -14.43 15.88 10.12
CA GLN A 117 -13.36 16.74 10.64
C GLN A 117 -12.99 17.81 9.61
N PRO A 118 -12.92 19.11 9.98
CA PRO A 118 -12.47 20.19 9.11
C PRO A 118 -10.93 20.16 8.98
N SER A 119 -10.40 19.07 8.45
CA SER A 119 -8.99 18.84 8.21
C SER A 119 -8.77 18.28 6.80
N CYS A 120 -7.67 18.66 6.16
CA CYS A 120 -7.24 18.12 4.88
C CYS A 120 -5.73 18.31 4.69
N LEU A 121 -5.19 17.74 3.61
CA LEU A 121 -3.78 17.90 3.27
C LEU A 121 -3.39 19.39 3.16
N PRO A 122 -2.36 19.88 3.88
CA PRO A 122 -2.00 21.30 3.92
C PRO A 122 -1.87 21.96 2.55
N GLY A 123 -2.21 23.25 2.48
CA GLY A 123 -2.28 24.05 1.25
C GLY A 123 -0.94 24.68 0.81
N ASP A 124 0.08 24.60 1.67
CA ASP A 124 1.40 25.21 1.54
C ASP A 124 2.48 24.22 1.04
N MET A 125 2.07 23.02 0.63
CA MET A 125 2.97 21.94 0.22
C MET A 125 2.61 21.45 -1.19
N ASP A 126 3.63 21.39 -2.06
CA ASP A 126 3.56 20.72 -3.35
C ASP A 126 3.03 19.29 -3.22
N THR A 127 2.08 18.91 -4.06
CA THR A 127 1.70 17.51 -4.25
C THR A 127 2.29 16.92 -5.54
N LEU A 128 2.57 15.62 -5.51
CA LEU A 128 3.09 14.82 -6.63
C LEU A 128 2.33 15.08 -7.95
N PRO A 129 0.99 15.03 -8.02
CA PRO A 129 0.27 15.37 -9.25
C PRO A 129 0.46 16.83 -9.69
N GLU A 130 0.61 17.80 -8.79
CA GLU A 130 0.90 19.20 -9.18
C GLU A 130 2.28 19.31 -9.82
N THR A 131 3.31 18.68 -9.23
CA THR A 131 4.67 18.67 -9.77
C THR A 131 4.76 17.89 -11.08
N LEU A 132 4.04 16.77 -11.23
CA LEU A 132 3.96 16.02 -12.50
C LEU A 132 3.21 16.81 -13.58
N ARG A 133 2.12 17.52 -13.22
CA ARG A 133 1.38 18.41 -14.12
C ARG A 133 2.25 19.58 -14.59
N ARG A 134 3.08 20.16 -13.71
CA ARG A 134 4.14 21.13 -14.06
C ARG A 134 5.21 20.53 -14.97
N ALA A 135 5.52 19.24 -14.83
CA ALA A 135 6.36 18.47 -15.77
C ALA A 135 5.62 17.98 -17.04
N GLY A 136 4.43 18.52 -17.33
CA GLY A 136 3.71 18.26 -18.58
C GLY A 136 2.85 16.98 -18.60
N TYR A 137 2.62 16.31 -17.48
CA TYR A 137 1.77 15.11 -17.42
C TYR A 137 0.27 15.44 -17.49
N SER A 138 -0.52 14.49 -17.99
CA SER A 138 -1.96 14.41 -17.77
C SER A 138 -2.24 13.63 -16.49
N THR A 139 -2.89 14.24 -15.50
CA THR A 139 -2.96 13.68 -14.14
C THR A 139 -4.37 13.18 -13.81
N HIS A 140 -4.50 11.90 -13.50
CA HIS A 140 -5.80 11.27 -13.26
C HIS A 140 -5.80 10.46 -11.96
N MET A 141 -6.84 10.64 -11.15
CA MET A 141 -7.08 9.80 -9.97
C MET A 141 -8.41 9.06 -10.10
N VAL A 142 -8.40 7.77 -9.74
CA VAL A 142 -9.61 6.94 -9.70
C VAL A 142 -9.64 6.14 -8.40
N GLY A 143 -10.71 6.29 -7.62
CA GLY A 143 -10.93 5.60 -6.33
C GLY A 143 -10.75 6.49 -5.10
N LYS A 144 -10.29 5.93 -3.97
CA LYS A 144 -10.35 6.55 -2.64
C LYS A 144 -9.31 7.66 -2.43
N TRP A 145 -9.78 8.86 -2.09
CA TRP A 145 -8.97 10.02 -1.70
C TRP A 145 -8.51 9.94 -0.24
N HIS A 146 -9.42 10.18 0.72
CA HIS A 146 -9.18 10.10 2.16
C HIS A 146 -8.08 11.04 2.71
N LEU A 147 -7.92 12.22 2.08
CA LEU A 147 -7.02 13.30 2.53
C LEU A 147 -7.78 14.59 2.90
N GLY A 148 -9.05 14.44 3.29
CA GLY A 148 -9.94 15.54 3.65
C GLY A 148 -10.60 16.22 2.45
N PHE A 149 -11.79 16.79 2.68
CA PHE A 149 -12.63 17.35 1.61
C PHE A 149 -13.54 18.50 2.09
N TYR A 150 -13.34 19.02 3.31
CA TYR A 150 -14.26 19.98 3.93
C TYR A 150 -14.36 21.34 3.20
N ARG A 151 -13.31 21.73 2.48
CA ARG A 151 -13.29 22.84 1.50
C ARG A 151 -13.04 22.31 0.08
N LYS A 152 -13.32 23.13 -0.94
CA LYS A 152 -13.05 22.76 -2.35
C LYS A 152 -11.54 22.64 -2.62
N SER A 153 -10.73 23.49 -1.99
CA SER A 153 -9.25 23.45 -2.02
C SER A 153 -8.64 22.14 -1.48
N CYS A 154 -9.41 21.33 -0.76
CA CYS A 154 -9.01 20.00 -0.30
C CYS A 154 -9.27 18.87 -1.31
N LEU A 155 -10.05 19.11 -2.37
CA LEU A 155 -10.45 18.08 -3.34
C LEU A 155 -9.28 17.66 -4.26
N PRO A 156 -9.27 16.41 -4.79
CA PRO A 156 -8.22 15.94 -5.70
C PRO A 156 -8.00 16.85 -6.92
N THR A 157 -9.07 17.44 -7.45
CA THR A 157 -9.07 18.41 -8.57
C THR A 157 -8.38 19.74 -8.25
N ARG A 158 -8.26 20.09 -6.95
CA ARG A 158 -7.51 21.24 -6.45
C ARG A 158 -6.16 20.85 -5.82
N LYS A 159 -5.82 19.56 -5.86
CA LYS A 159 -4.53 18.97 -5.51
C LYS A 159 -3.94 18.24 -6.73
N GLY A 160 -3.83 18.99 -7.83
CA GLY A 160 -3.08 18.60 -9.03
C GLY A 160 -3.70 17.61 -10.02
N PHE A 161 -4.82 16.93 -9.73
CA PHE A 161 -5.41 15.98 -10.69
C PHE A 161 -6.32 16.68 -11.72
N ASP A 162 -5.98 16.58 -13.02
CA ASP A 162 -6.82 17.05 -14.14
C ASP A 162 -8.21 16.37 -14.13
N THR A 163 -8.33 15.12 -13.66
CA THR A 163 -9.63 14.47 -13.43
C THR A 163 -9.65 13.57 -12.19
N PHE A 164 -10.77 13.55 -11.47
CA PHE A 164 -11.06 12.60 -10.39
C PHE A 164 -12.29 11.74 -10.70
N PHE A 165 -12.32 10.52 -10.17
CA PHE A 165 -13.55 9.72 -10.06
C PHE A 165 -13.45 8.72 -8.91
N GLY A 166 -14.21 8.88 -7.83
CA GLY A 166 -14.08 8.03 -6.65
C GLY A 166 -14.70 8.59 -5.39
N SER A 167 -14.24 8.09 -4.24
CA SER A 167 -14.77 8.42 -2.91
C SER A 167 -13.82 9.35 -2.15
N LEU A 168 -14.36 10.32 -1.43
CA LEU A 168 -13.64 11.32 -0.65
C LEU A 168 -13.31 10.83 0.77
N THR A 169 -14.19 10.02 1.37
CA THR A 169 -14.07 9.50 2.75
C THR A 169 -13.16 8.25 2.86
N GLY A 170 -13.05 7.70 4.07
CA GLY A 170 -12.20 6.54 4.36
C GLY A 170 -12.72 5.18 3.89
N SER A 171 -14.02 5.00 3.70
CA SER A 171 -14.63 3.73 3.29
C SER A 171 -16.09 3.88 2.89
N VAL A 172 -16.51 3.16 1.85
CA VAL A 172 -17.91 3.13 1.37
C VAL A 172 -18.43 1.69 1.26
N ASP A 173 -19.74 1.51 1.16
CA ASP A 173 -20.32 0.28 0.64
C ASP A 173 -19.89 0.06 -0.83
N TYR A 174 -19.47 -1.16 -1.18
CA TYR A 174 -18.93 -1.49 -2.50
C TYR A 174 -19.96 -1.43 -3.65
N TYR A 175 -21.25 -1.30 -3.34
CA TYR A 175 -22.35 -1.30 -4.31
C TYR A 175 -23.27 -0.09 -4.19
N SER A 176 -23.51 0.45 -3.00
CA SER A 176 -24.36 1.64 -2.79
C SER A 176 -23.57 2.94 -2.62
N TYR A 177 -22.24 2.87 -2.44
CA TYR A 177 -21.35 4.03 -2.19
C TYR A 177 -21.69 4.84 -0.93
N GLY A 178 -22.49 4.29 -0.02
CA GLY A 178 -22.76 4.91 1.27
C GLY A 178 -21.55 4.83 2.21
N SER A 179 -21.15 5.96 2.78
CA SER A 179 -20.19 6.10 3.89
C SER A 179 -20.94 6.55 5.15
N CYS A 180 -20.63 5.95 6.30
CA CYS A 180 -21.28 6.26 7.58
C CYS A 180 -20.24 6.58 8.66
N ASP A 181 -20.48 7.64 9.43
CA ASP A 181 -19.66 8.07 10.57
C ASP A 181 -20.47 7.87 11.87
N GLY A 182 -20.54 6.60 12.30
CA GLY A 182 -21.48 6.13 13.31
C GLY A 182 -22.70 5.40 12.71
N PRO A 183 -23.67 4.97 13.54
CA PRO A 183 -24.83 4.20 13.08
C PRO A 183 -25.91 5.06 12.42
N ASP A 184 -26.08 6.30 12.85
CA ASP A 184 -27.21 7.16 12.48
C ASP A 184 -26.87 8.24 11.44
N LEU A 185 -25.59 8.41 11.09
CA LEU A 185 -25.12 9.43 10.14
C LEU A 185 -24.43 8.78 8.93
N CYS A 186 -25.17 8.67 7.83
CA CYS A 186 -24.72 8.10 6.57
C CYS A 186 -24.96 9.07 5.41
N GLY A 187 -24.08 9.03 4.41
CA GLY A 187 -24.19 9.81 3.18
C GLY A 187 -23.54 9.10 1.99
N TYR A 188 -23.99 9.43 0.78
CA TYR A 188 -23.42 8.94 -0.46
C TYR A 188 -22.05 9.57 -0.73
N ASP A 189 -21.07 8.77 -1.14
CA ASP A 189 -19.69 9.18 -1.39
C ASP A 189 -19.14 8.51 -2.67
N LEU A 190 -19.58 9.03 -3.81
CA LEU A 190 -18.99 8.77 -5.12
C LEU A 190 -19.10 10.03 -5.97
N HIS A 191 -17.99 10.45 -6.58
CA HIS A 191 -17.87 11.72 -7.30
C HIS A 191 -17.27 11.53 -8.69
N ASP A 192 -17.61 12.43 -9.61
CA ASP A 192 -16.95 12.65 -10.90
C ASP A 192 -16.46 14.10 -10.92
N ASN A 193 -15.14 14.27 -10.82
CA ASN A 193 -14.51 15.54 -10.44
C ASN A 193 -15.09 16.10 -9.13
N GLU A 194 -15.73 17.27 -9.16
CA GLU A 194 -16.27 17.97 -7.97
C GLU A 194 -17.77 17.71 -7.75
N GLY A 195 -18.44 17.02 -8.68
CA GLY A 195 -19.86 16.69 -8.61
C GLY A 195 -20.12 15.27 -8.07
N VAL A 196 -21.27 15.06 -7.41
CA VAL A 196 -21.70 13.74 -6.94
C VAL A 196 -22.18 12.88 -8.11
N ALA A 197 -21.70 11.64 -8.21
CA ALA A 197 -21.88 10.73 -9.34
C ALA A 197 -22.99 9.69 -9.10
N TRP A 198 -24.22 10.17 -8.92
CA TRP A 198 -25.44 9.37 -8.78
C TRP A 198 -25.67 8.37 -9.94
N GLY A 199 -26.48 7.33 -9.71
CA GLY A 199 -26.84 6.35 -10.76
C GLY A 199 -25.77 5.27 -11.00
N HIS A 200 -24.86 5.10 -10.05
CA HIS A 200 -23.82 4.07 -10.05
C HIS A 200 -24.10 2.87 -9.15
N GLU A 201 -25.21 2.88 -8.43
CA GLU A 201 -25.64 1.88 -7.46
C GLU A 201 -25.76 0.48 -8.10
N GLY A 202 -25.44 -0.55 -7.32
CA GLY A 202 -25.42 -1.96 -7.76
C GLY A 202 -24.24 -2.36 -8.64
N LYS A 203 -23.41 -1.41 -9.10
CA LYS A 203 -22.11 -1.67 -9.74
C LYS A 203 -21.07 -1.87 -8.62
N TYR A 204 -20.23 -2.90 -8.71
CA TYR A 204 -19.15 -3.13 -7.73
C TYR A 204 -18.00 -2.13 -7.93
N SER A 205 -17.61 -1.40 -6.87
CA SER A 205 -16.72 -0.23 -6.94
C SER A 205 -15.38 -0.53 -7.65
N THR A 206 -14.73 -1.65 -7.33
CA THR A 206 -13.45 -2.07 -7.95
C THR A 206 -13.59 -2.27 -9.47
N THR A 207 -14.71 -2.82 -9.93
CA THR A 207 -15.01 -3.00 -11.36
C THR A 207 -15.31 -1.65 -12.02
N LEU A 208 -16.05 -0.77 -11.36
CA LEU A 208 -16.37 0.57 -11.86
C LEU A 208 -15.12 1.45 -12.00
N PHE A 209 -14.25 1.49 -10.99
CA PHE A 209 -12.97 2.20 -11.02
C PHE A 209 -12.07 1.67 -12.14
N THR A 210 -12.01 0.35 -12.33
CA THR A 210 -11.29 -0.26 -13.45
C THR A 210 -11.86 0.14 -14.81
N GLN A 211 -13.19 0.25 -14.96
CA GLN A 211 -13.82 0.74 -16.19
C GLN A 211 -13.48 2.21 -16.45
N ARG A 212 -13.46 3.07 -15.43
CA ARG A 212 -13.07 4.49 -15.54
C ARG A 212 -11.59 4.64 -15.94
N ALA A 213 -10.68 3.92 -15.30
CA ALA A 213 -9.26 3.86 -15.68
C ALA A 213 -9.07 3.45 -17.14
N ARG A 214 -9.82 2.44 -17.60
CA ARG A 214 -9.81 2.00 -19.01
C ARG A 214 -10.44 3.00 -19.98
N LYS A 215 -11.39 3.84 -19.54
CA LYS A 215 -11.96 4.94 -20.33
C LYS A 215 -10.93 6.07 -20.50
N ILE A 216 -10.18 6.41 -19.45
CA ILE A 216 -9.08 7.38 -19.50
C ILE A 216 -8.03 6.92 -20.52
N LEU A 217 -7.50 5.69 -20.37
CA LEU A 217 -6.51 5.12 -21.29
C LEU A 217 -7.01 4.91 -22.74
N LYS A 218 -8.33 4.90 -22.98
CA LYS A 218 -8.90 4.86 -24.35
C LYS A 218 -8.94 6.25 -24.99
N ASN A 219 -9.23 7.28 -24.19
CA ASN A 219 -9.56 8.62 -24.66
C ASN A 219 -8.35 9.58 -24.69
N HIS A 220 -7.26 9.21 -24.03
CA HIS A 220 -5.98 9.91 -24.04
C HIS A 220 -5.05 9.28 -25.12
N ASP A 221 -4.24 10.09 -25.79
CA ASP A 221 -3.24 9.62 -26.77
C ASP A 221 -1.86 9.44 -26.10
N PRO A 222 -1.25 8.24 -26.10
CA PRO A 222 0.08 8.03 -25.50
C PRO A 222 1.24 8.71 -26.26
N ALA A 223 1.04 9.16 -27.50
CA ALA A 223 2.08 9.79 -28.32
C ALA A 223 2.17 11.32 -28.12
N ASP A 224 1.07 11.96 -27.68
CA ASP A 224 0.98 13.41 -27.47
C ASP A 224 1.56 13.83 -26.11
N LYS A 225 1.10 13.19 -25.02
CA LYS A 225 1.37 13.62 -23.64
C LYS A 225 1.76 12.44 -22.73
N PRO A 226 2.67 12.62 -21.74
CA PRO A 226 2.85 11.62 -20.70
C PRO A 226 1.66 11.62 -19.73
N LEU A 227 1.38 10.48 -19.10
CA LEU A 227 0.16 10.27 -18.28
C LEU A 227 0.52 9.73 -16.90
N PHE A 228 -0.08 10.31 -15.85
CA PHE A 228 -0.06 9.79 -14.48
C PHE A 228 -1.47 9.31 -14.11
N LEU A 229 -1.59 8.03 -13.75
CA LEU A 229 -2.83 7.45 -13.24
C LEU A 229 -2.59 6.87 -11.85
N LEU A 230 -3.21 7.48 -10.84
CA LEU A 230 -3.36 6.90 -9.50
C LEU A 230 -4.68 6.11 -9.44
N LEU A 231 -4.59 4.79 -9.57
CA LEU A 231 -5.70 3.87 -9.33
C LEU A 231 -5.69 3.46 -7.86
N SER A 232 -6.40 4.22 -7.02
CA SER A 232 -6.47 4.04 -5.58
C SER A 232 -7.68 3.21 -5.19
N LEU A 233 -7.56 1.88 -5.29
CA LEU A 233 -8.69 1.00 -5.01
C LEU A 233 -8.99 0.97 -3.50
N GLN A 234 -10.28 1.06 -3.17
CA GLN A 234 -10.79 0.76 -1.83
C GLN A 234 -10.68 -0.74 -1.49
N ALA A 235 -10.67 -1.60 -2.51
CA ALA A 235 -10.33 -3.00 -2.32
C ALA A 235 -8.93 -3.08 -1.70
N VAL A 236 -8.71 -3.81 -0.60
CA VAL A 236 -9.56 -4.84 0.04
C VAL A 236 -10.06 -4.46 1.45
N HIS A 237 -10.22 -3.16 1.74
CA HIS A 237 -10.83 -2.65 2.98
C HIS A 237 -12.23 -3.21 3.23
N GLY A 238 -12.67 -3.22 4.48
CA GLY A 238 -14.08 -3.47 4.81
C GLY A 238 -15.03 -2.42 4.18
N PRO A 239 -16.32 -2.75 3.98
CA PRO A 239 -17.01 -4.00 4.34
C PRO A 239 -16.74 -5.18 3.38
N LEU A 240 -16.83 -6.41 3.89
CA LEU A 240 -16.49 -7.61 3.11
C LEU A 240 -17.60 -8.06 2.14
N GLN A 241 -17.56 -7.50 0.93
CA GLN A 241 -18.62 -7.57 -0.08
C GLN A 241 -18.15 -8.04 -1.49
N PRO A 242 -17.41 -9.15 -1.64
CA PRO A 242 -17.00 -9.66 -2.96
C PRO A 242 -18.20 -10.05 -3.85
N PRO A 243 -18.11 -9.89 -5.18
CA PRO A 243 -19.06 -10.48 -6.11
C PRO A 243 -19.06 -12.01 -6.01
N LYS A 244 -20.24 -12.62 -5.95
CA LYS A 244 -20.44 -14.07 -5.69
C LYS A 244 -19.49 -15.02 -6.45
N PRO A 245 -19.21 -14.85 -7.76
CA PRO A 245 -18.32 -15.77 -8.50
C PRO A 245 -16.94 -15.96 -7.86
N TYR A 246 -16.33 -14.90 -7.32
CA TYR A 246 -14.99 -14.96 -6.72
C TYR A 246 -14.98 -15.75 -5.40
N VAL A 247 -16.11 -15.82 -4.68
CA VAL A 247 -16.21 -16.55 -3.41
C VAL A 247 -16.08 -18.08 -3.62
N TYR A 248 -16.50 -18.59 -4.78
CA TYR A 248 -16.39 -20.02 -5.11
C TYR A 248 -14.93 -20.48 -5.33
N LEU A 249 -14.02 -19.58 -5.73
CA LEU A 249 -12.58 -19.86 -5.83
C LEU A 249 -11.95 -20.24 -4.48
N TYR A 250 -12.62 -19.87 -3.39
CA TYR A 250 -12.17 -20.05 -2.00
C TYR A 250 -13.18 -20.87 -1.18
N ARG A 251 -14.04 -21.68 -1.82
CA ARG A 251 -15.09 -22.46 -1.14
C ARG A 251 -14.59 -23.37 -0.01
N ASP A 252 -13.33 -23.82 -0.11
CA ASP A 252 -12.66 -24.72 0.83
C ASP A 252 -11.98 -23.96 2.00
N MET A 253 -11.94 -22.62 1.94
CA MET A 253 -11.34 -21.75 2.96
C MET A 253 -12.32 -21.51 4.12
N ALA A 254 -12.04 -22.07 5.29
CA ALA A 254 -12.99 -22.20 6.40
C ALA A 254 -13.50 -20.87 6.98
N SER A 255 -12.62 -19.92 7.34
CA SER A 255 -13.02 -18.59 7.83
C SER A 255 -13.80 -17.83 6.75
N VAL A 256 -15.05 -17.49 7.03
CA VAL A 256 -15.93 -16.75 6.11
C VAL A 256 -15.39 -15.33 5.84
N ALA A 257 -14.76 -14.70 6.84
CA ALA A 257 -14.09 -13.41 6.66
C ALA A 257 -12.88 -13.55 5.72
N ARG A 258 -11.98 -14.51 5.99
CA ARG A 258 -10.80 -14.79 5.16
C ARG A 258 -11.19 -15.16 3.72
N ARG A 259 -12.23 -15.97 3.55
CA ARG A 259 -12.81 -16.36 2.25
C ARG A 259 -13.31 -15.15 1.45
N LYS A 260 -14.06 -14.26 2.10
CA LYS A 260 -14.56 -13.05 1.45
C LYS A 260 -13.42 -12.09 1.09
N PHE A 261 -12.48 -11.88 2.00
CA PHE A 261 -11.31 -11.04 1.79
C PHE A 261 -10.46 -11.55 0.60
N ALA A 262 -10.14 -12.85 0.57
CA ALA A 262 -9.41 -13.47 -0.53
C ALA A 262 -10.15 -13.36 -1.88
N ALA A 263 -11.48 -13.48 -1.88
CA ALA A 263 -12.31 -13.21 -3.05
C ALA A 263 -12.21 -11.75 -3.53
N MET A 264 -12.15 -10.78 -2.61
CA MET A 264 -11.91 -9.36 -2.95
C MET A 264 -10.49 -9.13 -3.50
N VAL A 265 -9.46 -9.80 -2.95
CA VAL A 265 -8.09 -9.76 -3.50
C VAL A 265 -8.07 -10.25 -4.96
N SER A 266 -8.79 -11.33 -5.29
CA SER A 266 -8.89 -11.77 -6.69
C SER A 266 -9.65 -10.78 -7.59
N THR A 267 -10.55 -9.93 -7.05
CA THR A 267 -11.10 -8.80 -7.85
C THR A 267 -10.05 -7.73 -8.16
N VAL A 268 -9.03 -7.56 -7.30
CA VAL A 268 -7.89 -6.67 -7.58
C VAL A 268 -6.99 -7.27 -8.67
N ASP A 269 -6.71 -8.57 -8.65
CA ASP A 269 -5.97 -9.24 -9.72
C ASP A 269 -6.66 -9.10 -11.09
N ASP A 270 -7.97 -9.39 -11.14
CA ASP A 270 -8.81 -9.19 -12.32
C ASP A 270 -8.81 -7.72 -12.79
N SER A 271 -8.79 -6.78 -11.87
CA SER A 271 -8.74 -5.34 -12.17
C SER A 271 -7.41 -4.92 -12.78
N VAL A 272 -6.28 -5.36 -12.21
CA VAL A 272 -4.94 -5.11 -12.75
C VAL A 272 -4.74 -5.83 -14.09
N ARG A 273 -5.32 -7.03 -14.28
CA ARG A 273 -5.33 -7.73 -15.58
C ARG A 273 -6.04 -6.91 -16.66
N ASN A 274 -7.20 -6.35 -16.32
CA ASN A 274 -7.97 -5.47 -17.20
C ASN A 274 -7.25 -4.14 -17.49
N LEU A 275 -6.50 -3.60 -16.54
CA LEU A 275 -5.66 -2.41 -16.70
C LEU A 275 -4.48 -2.68 -17.64
N VAL A 276 -3.70 -3.74 -17.40
CA VAL A 276 -2.55 -4.13 -18.25
C VAL A 276 -2.99 -4.51 -19.66
N TYR A 277 -4.15 -5.14 -19.82
CA TYR A 277 -4.76 -5.36 -21.14
C TYR A 277 -5.03 -4.03 -21.87
N ALA A 278 -5.56 -3.01 -21.19
CA ALA A 278 -5.80 -1.70 -21.79
C ALA A 278 -4.49 -0.96 -22.12
N LEU A 279 -3.50 -0.97 -21.22
CA LEU A 279 -2.17 -0.39 -21.48
C LEU A 279 -1.51 -1.02 -22.71
N ARG A 280 -1.69 -2.34 -22.93
CA ARG A 280 -1.20 -3.03 -24.14
C ARG A 280 -2.03 -2.70 -25.38
N LYS A 281 -3.36 -2.68 -25.26
CA LYS A 281 -4.29 -2.39 -26.37
C LYS A 281 -4.13 -0.97 -26.92
N TYR A 282 -3.85 0.00 -26.06
CA TYR A 282 -3.73 1.42 -26.41
C TYR A 282 -2.28 1.93 -26.40
N GLY A 283 -1.29 1.06 -26.62
CA GLY A 283 0.11 1.45 -26.86
C GLY A 283 0.99 1.73 -25.62
N TYR A 284 0.44 2.33 -24.57
CA TYR A 284 1.12 2.76 -23.33
C TYR A 284 2.17 1.77 -22.77
N TYR A 285 1.87 0.46 -22.78
CA TYR A 285 2.59 -0.55 -22.00
C TYR A 285 4.11 -0.61 -22.24
N LYS A 286 4.59 -0.26 -23.44
CA LYS A 286 6.04 -0.22 -23.74
C LYS A 286 6.78 0.86 -22.96
N ASN A 287 6.16 2.03 -22.77
CA ASN A 287 6.72 3.19 -22.07
C ASN A 287 6.00 3.46 -20.73
N SER A 288 5.57 2.41 -20.02
CA SER A 288 4.88 2.53 -18.73
C SER A 288 5.75 2.05 -17.57
N VAL A 289 5.80 2.81 -16.48
CA VAL A 289 6.21 2.32 -15.15
C VAL A 289 4.95 2.01 -14.35
N ILE A 290 4.74 0.73 -14.05
CA ILE A 290 3.60 0.25 -13.25
C ILE A 290 4.11 -0.04 -11.84
N ILE A 291 3.59 0.69 -10.86
CA ILE A 291 3.87 0.49 -9.42
C ILE A 291 2.63 -0.14 -8.80
N TYR A 292 2.84 -1.14 -7.94
CA TYR A 292 1.81 -1.73 -7.09
C TYR A 292 2.22 -1.60 -5.63
N SER A 293 1.32 -1.12 -4.77
CA SER A 293 1.55 -0.96 -3.33
C SER A 293 0.25 -1.16 -2.55
N THR A 294 0.30 -1.77 -1.37
CA THR A 294 -0.71 -1.53 -0.32
C THR A 294 -0.52 -0.13 0.28
N ASP A 295 -1.53 0.43 0.95
CA ASP A 295 -1.39 1.64 1.77
C ASP A 295 -1.04 1.34 3.23
N ASN A 296 -1.48 0.22 3.79
CA ASN A 296 -1.05 -0.26 5.12
C ASN A 296 -1.08 -1.79 5.21
N GLY A 297 -0.46 -2.36 6.24
CA GLY A 297 -0.63 -3.79 6.56
C GLY A 297 -2.10 -4.15 6.85
N ALA A 298 -2.45 -5.43 6.77
CA ALA A 298 -3.83 -5.89 6.90
C ALA A 298 -4.41 -5.67 8.30
N GLN A 299 -5.74 -5.63 8.35
CA GLN A 299 -6.55 -5.79 9.56
C GLN A 299 -7.13 -7.23 9.62
N PRO A 300 -6.56 -8.16 10.41
CA PRO A 300 -7.02 -9.56 10.40
C PRO A 300 -8.45 -9.77 10.88
N PHE A 301 -9.00 -8.86 11.69
CA PHE A 301 -10.41 -8.94 12.11
C PHE A 301 -11.41 -8.75 10.94
N VAL A 302 -10.97 -8.25 9.78
CA VAL A 302 -11.72 -8.28 8.51
C VAL A 302 -11.13 -9.27 7.50
N GLY A 303 -10.40 -10.28 7.96
CA GLY A 303 -9.96 -11.41 7.14
C GLY A 303 -8.65 -11.22 6.38
N GLY A 304 -7.94 -10.10 6.52
CA GLY A 304 -6.57 -9.95 6.01
C GLY A 304 -5.51 -10.73 6.83
N SER A 305 -4.26 -10.76 6.38
CA SER A 305 -3.17 -11.45 7.09
C SER A 305 -1.79 -10.85 6.80
N ASN A 306 -1.01 -10.65 7.86
CA ASN A 306 0.39 -10.18 7.78
C ASN A 306 1.42 -11.27 8.11
N TRP A 307 0.95 -12.47 8.46
CA TRP A 307 1.78 -13.60 8.89
C TRP A 307 2.91 -13.90 7.87
N PRO A 308 4.17 -14.13 8.29
CA PRO A 308 4.65 -14.28 9.67
C PRO A 308 5.04 -12.96 10.39
N LEU A 309 4.75 -11.79 9.82
CA LEU A 309 5.03 -10.50 10.47
C LEU A 309 4.15 -10.31 11.73
N ARG A 310 4.67 -9.53 12.67
CA ARG A 310 4.02 -9.19 13.94
C ARG A 310 2.96 -8.08 13.76
N GLY A 311 1.84 -8.14 14.48
CA GLY A 311 0.86 -7.06 14.50
C GLY A 311 0.03 -6.88 13.23
N ARG A 312 -0.51 -5.66 13.04
CA ARG A 312 -1.61 -5.37 12.09
C ARG A 312 -1.77 -3.87 11.78
N LYS A 313 -2.73 -3.52 10.92
CA LYS A 313 -3.24 -2.14 10.73
C LYS A 313 -3.41 -1.40 12.06
N GLY A 314 -2.91 -0.17 12.12
CA GLY A 314 -2.91 0.68 13.32
C GLY A 314 -1.87 0.28 14.37
N THR A 315 -0.78 -0.39 13.99
CA THR A 315 0.33 -0.74 14.90
C THR A 315 1.68 -0.52 14.22
N TYR A 316 2.73 -0.23 14.98
CA TYR A 316 4.07 0.10 14.43
C TYR A 316 4.96 -1.14 14.24
N TRP A 317 4.46 -2.32 14.60
CA TRP A 317 5.04 -3.62 14.28
C TRP A 317 5.12 -3.84 12.75
N GLU A 318 6.00 -4.75 12.30
CA GLU A 318 6.25 -5.02 10.88
C GLU A 318 4.96 -5.29 10.08
N GLY A 319 4.01 -6.04 10.64
CA GLY A 319 2.71 -6.33 10.01
C GLY A 319 1.73 -5.15 9.96
N GLY A 320 2.09 -3.99 10.50
CA GLY A 320 1.39 -2.73 10.24
C GLY A 320 2.06 -1.88 9.16
N VAL A 321 3.40 -1.81 9.16
CA VAL A 321 4.18 -0.83 8.36
C VAL A 321 4.95 -1.40 7.17
N ARG A 322 5.16 -2.72 7.07
CA ARG A 322 5.89 -3.33 5.94
C ARG A 322 4.91 -3.74 4.84
N GLY A 323 4.95 -3.01 3.74
CA GLY A 323 3.94 -3.09 2.68
C GLY A 323 4.24 -4.16 1.63
N VAL A 324 3.20 -4.78 1.08
CA VAL A 324 3.31 -5.50 -0.21
C VAL A 324 3.52 -4.48 -1.31
N ALA A 325 4.63 -4.58 -2.05
CA ALA A 325 4.86 -3.77 -3.25
C ALA A 325 5.76 -4.43 -4.30
N PHE A 326 5.54 -4.06 -5.56
CA PHE A 326 6.43 -4.39 -6.68
C PHE A 326 6.38 -3.31 -7.77
N VAL A 327 7.42 -3.27 -8.60
CA VAL A 327 7.47 -2.43 -9.81
C VAL A 327 7.60 -3.31 -11.03
N HIS A 328 6.77 -3.03 -12.05
CA HIS A 328 6.80 -3.70 -13.33
C HIS A 328 6.91 -2.65 -14.46
N SER A 329 7.97 -2.74 -15.26
CA SER A 329 8.14 -1.92 -16.45
C SER A 329 9.07 -2.62 -17.46
N PRO A 330 8.86 -2.44 -18.77
CA PRO A 330 9.89 -2.72 -19.77
C PRO A 330 11.17 -1.88 -19.60
N LEU A 331 11.08 -0.73 -18.93
CA LEU A 331 12.17 0.25 -18.75
C LEU A 331 13.11 -0.08 -17.57
N LEU A 332 12.85 -1.16 -16.84
CA LEU A 332 13.72 -1.65 -15.76
C LEU A 332 14.99 -2.27 -16.35
N LYS A 333 16.18 -1.76 -16.00
CA LYS A 333 17.46 -2.30 -16.50
C LYS A 333 17.74 -3.73 -16.02
N ARG A 334 17.32 -4.07 -14.79
CA ARG A 334 17.43 -5.42 -14.20
C ARG A 334 16.08 -5.88 -13.68
N ARG A 335 15.50 -6.85 -14.38
CA ARG A 335 14.18 -7.44 -14.12
C ARG A 335 14.30 -8.83 -13.49
N ARG A 336 13.17 -9.39 -13.07
CA ARG A 336 13.03 -10.74 -12.48
C ARG A 336 13.86 -10.91 -11.19
N ARG A 337 13.84 -9.90 -10.32
CA ARG A 337 14.61 -9.90 -9.06
C ARG A 337 13.78 -9.54 -7.83
N VAL A 338 14.25 -9.99 -6.67
CA VAL A 338 13.85 -9.48 -5.36
C VAL A 338 14.77 -8.30 -4.99
N SER A 339 14.22 -7.25 -4.38
CA SER A 339 14.96 -6.13 -3.82
C SER A 339 14.80 -6.04 -2.31
N THR A 340 15.94 -6.10 -1.61
CA THR A 340 16.07 -5.86 -0.16
C THR A 340 16.60 -4.45 0.15
N ALA A 341 16.72 -3.58 -0.86
CA ALA A 341 17.03 -2.17 -0.66
C ALA A 341 15.95 -1.49 0.21
N LEU A 342 16.35 -0.65 1.16
CA LEU A 342 15.43 0.03 2.08
C LEU A 342 14.65 1.14 1.35
N LEU A 343 13.33 1.01 1.23
CA LEU A 343 12.45 1.97 0.56
C LEU A 343 11.27 2.35 1.48
N HIS A 344 10.72 3.54 1.29
CA HIS A 344 9.53 4.05 1.99
C HIS A 344 8.55 4.71 1.01
N ILE A 345 7.27 4.79 1.36
CA ILE A 345 6.22 5.38 0.51
C ILE A 345 6.47 6.86 0.12
N THR A 346 7.25 7.61 0.90
CA THR A 346 7.69 8.98 0.54
C THR A 346 8.66 9.02 -0.63
N ASP A 347 9.43 7.96 -0.87
CA ASP A 347 10.42 7.92 -1.96
C ASP A 347 9.75 8.02 -3.34
N TRP A 348 8.48 7.64 -3.45
CA TRP A 348 7.73 7.75 -4.70
C TRP A 348 7.61 9.18 -5.22
N PHE A 349 7.52 10.21 -4.36
CA PHE A 349 7.43 11.60 -4.82
C PHE A 349 8.66 11.99 -5.66
N PRO A 350 9.89 12.03 -5.12
CA PRO A 350 11.07 12.39 -5.90
C PRO A 350 11.43 11.38 -6.98
N THR A 351 11.17 10.08 -6.77
CA THR A 351 11.40 9.04 -7.78
C THR A 351 10.55 9.27 -9.03
N LEU A 352 9.26 9.60 -8.87
CA LEU A 352 8.33 9.79 -9.98
C LEU A 352 8.51 11.17 -10.64
N VAL A 353 8.85 12.22 -9.88
CA VAL A 353 9.23 13.52 -10.42
C VAL A 353 10.54 13.42 -11.22
N GLY A 354 11.54 12.69 -10.73
CA GLY A 354 12.79 12.45 -11.46
C GLY A 354 12.59 11.65 -12.75
N LEU A 355 11.73 10.61 -12.73
CA LEU A 355 11.32 9.87 -13.93
C LEU A 355 10.58 10.75 -14.95
N ALA A 356 9.83 11.74 -14.49
CA ALA A 356 9.17 12.74 -15.34
C ALA A 356 10.12 13.81 -15.92
N GLY A 357 11.41 13.81 -15.54
CA GLY A 357 12.37 14.87 -15.89
C GLY A 357 12.16 16.17 -15.10
N GLY A 358 11.34 16.15 -14.04
CA GLY A 358 11.10 17.29 -13.17
C GLY A 358 12.21 17.51 -12.14
N ASN A 359 12.36 18.75 -11.68
CA ASN A 359 13.37 19.13 -10.70
C ASN A 359 12.80 19.08 -9.26
N THR A 360 13.21 18.07 -8.49
CA THR A 360 12.78 17.87 -7.09
C THR A 360 13.24 18.97 -6.14
N SER A 361 14.32 19.70 -6.46
CA SER A 361 14.82 20.81 -5.64
C SER A 361 13.86 22.02 -5.56
N GLN A 362 12.81 22.05 -6.38
CA GLN A 362 11.72 23.03 -6.25
C GLN A 362 10.82 22.74 -5.04
N SER A 363 10.59 21.46 -4.74
CA SER A 363 9.77 21.03 -3.61
C SER A 363 10.64 20.92 -2.36
N GLN A 364 10.74 22.01 -1.59
CA GLN A 364 11.55 22.04 -0.37
C GLN A 364 11.05 21.03 0.68
N GLY A 365 11.98 20.49 1.48
CA GLY A 365 11.67 19.73 2.69
C GLY A 365 11.05 18.34 2.49
N LEU A 366 11.36 17.65 1.38
CA LEU A 366 11.00 16.25 1.18
C LEU A 366 11.76 15.32 2.15
N ASP A 367 11.08 14.28 2.65
CA ASP A 367 11.68 13.16 3.40
C ASP A 367 11.93 11.92 2.53
N GLY A 368 11.50 11.96 1.27
CA GLY A 368 11.74 10.93 0.25
C GLY A 368 13.07 11.10 -0.48
N PHE A 369 13.57 10.01 -1.07
CA PHE A 369 14.74 9.99 -1.96
C PHE A 369 14.37 9.41 -3.33
N ASP A 370 15.08 9.78 -4.41
CA ASP A 370 14.98 9.03 -5.67
C ASP A 370 15.58 7.63 -5.48
N VAL A 371 14.74 6.60 -5.57
CA VAL A 371 15.11 5.20 -5.44
C VAL A 371 15.04 4.45 -6.78
N TRP A 372 14.79 5.13 -7.91
CA TRP A 372 14.80 4.49 -9.23
C TRP A 372 16.10 3.74 -9.54
N PRO A 373 17.32 4.24 -9.21
CA PRO A 373 18.55 3.48 -9.41
C PRO A 373 18.61 2.19 -8.58
N ALA A 374 18.07 2.20 -7.36
CA ALA A 374 18.01 1.03 -6.50
C ALA A 374 16.99 -0.01 -7.00
N ILE A 375 15.83 0.43 -7.48
CA ILE A 375 14.82 -0.43 -8.10
C ILE A 375 15.36 -1.02 -9.42
N SER A 376 15.66 -0.15 -10.39
CA SER A 376 15.92 -0.49 -11.79
C SER A 376 17.29 -1.11 -12.04
N GLU A 377 18.33 -0.66 -11.33
CA GLU A 377 19.72 -1.11 -11.55
C GLU A 377 20.22 -2.04 -10.44
N GLY A 378 19.50 -2.15 -9.34
CA GLY A 378 19.94 -2.90 -8.16
C GLY A 378 21.12 -2.25 -7.44
N LYS A 379 21.27 -0.92 -7.55
CA LYS A 379 22.18 -0.14 -6.70
C LYS A 379 21.70 -0.15 -5.24
N GLU A 380 22.57 0.27 -4.32
CA GLU A 380 22.19 0.46 -2.93
C GLU A 380 21.14 1.59 -2.80
N SER A 381 20.28 1.53 -1.79
CA SER A 381 19.36 2.64 -1.52
C SER A 381 20.11 3.85 -0.96
N PRO A 382 19.79 5.09 -1.38
CA PRO A 382 20.22 6.30 -0.68
C PRO A 382 19.60 6.37 0.73
N ARG A 383 18.39 5.83 0.92
CA ARG A 383 17.70 5.80 2.21
C ARG A 383 18.41 4.87 3.19
N LYS A 384 18.87 5.43 4.31
CA LYS A 384 19.46 4.69 5.44
C LYS A 384 18.58 4.66 6.69
N GLU A 385 17.60 5.55 6.81
CA GLU A 385 16.65 5.62 7.92
C GLU A 385 15.20 5.85 7.46
N ILE A 386 14.25 5.48 8.33
CA ILE A 386 12.80 5.70 8.19
C ILE A 386 12.30 6.12 9.57
N LEU A 387 11.72 7.31 9.69
CA LEU A 387 10.76 7.57 10.76
C LEU A 387 9.45 6.90 10.35
N HIS A 388 8.89 6.03 11.21
CA HIS A 388 7.54 5.56 10.98
C HIS A 388 6.57 6.69 11.35
N ASN A 389 6.44 7.01 12.63
CA ASN A 389 5.65 8.16 13.09
C ASN A 389 6.06 8.55 14.52
N ILE A 390 5.57 9.72 14.98
CA ILE A 390 5.60 10.18 16.37
C ILE A 390 4.18 10.67 16.69
N ASP A 391 3.40 9.87 17.40
CA ASP A 391 2.04 10.24 17.84
C ASP A 391 2.02 10.49 19.36
N PRO A 392 1.99 11.77 19.80
CA PRO A 392 1.88 12.12 21.21
C PRO A 392 0.43 12.19 21.72
N LEU A 393 -0.57 12.01 20.86
CA LEU A 393 -1.99 11.97 21.21
C LEU A 393 -2.54 10.53 21.31
N HIS A 394 -1.81 9.53 20.80
CA HIS A 394 -2.15 8.12 21.00
C HIS A 394 -2.31 7.81 22.50
N ARG A 395 -3.46 7.21 22.84
CA ARG A 395 -3.73 6.66 24.16
C ARG A 395 -3.92 5.16 23.99
N PRO A 396 -3.36 4.31 24.87
CA PRO A 396 -3.75 2.91 24.88
C PRO A 396 -5.27 2.81 25.11
N PRO A 397 -5.94 1.78 24.56
CA PRO A 397 -7.34 1.52 24.89
C PRO A 397 -7.48 1.46 26.41
N ALA A 398 -8.42 2.23 26.98
CA ALA A 398 -8.75 2.09 28.38
C ALA A 398 -9.18 0.63 28.63
N GLU A 399 -8.69 0.02 29.71
CA GLU A 399 -9.16 -1.31 30.09
C GLU A 399 -10.68 -1.26 30.26
N PRO A 400 -11.45 -2.25 29.74
CA PRO A 400 -12.88 -2.27 29.93
C PRO A 400 -13.16 -2.35 31.43
N GLY A 401 -13.76 -1.28 31.97
CA GLY A 401 -14.01 -1.13 33.40
C GLY A 401 -14.63 -2.38 33.99
N GLY A 402 -14.08 -2.83 35.12
CA GLY A 402 -14.35 -4.16 35.66
C GLY A 402 -15.84 -4.49 35.74
N CYS A 403 -16.19 -5.72 35.35
CA CYS A 403 -17.55 -6.22 35.48
C CYS A 403 -17.93 -6.28 36.97
N ASP A 404 -18.63 -5.25 37.45
CA ASP A 404 -19.21 -5.17 38.79
C ASP A 404 -20.23 -6.32 38.95
N PRO A 405 -19.95 -7.35 39.77
CA PRO A 405 -20.74 -8.59 39.82
C PRO A 405 -22.05 -8.43 40.63
N GLY A 406 -22.58 -7.21 40.72
CA GLY A 406 -23.75 -6.84 41.53
C GLY A 406 -24.97 -6.32 40.74
N LYS A 407 -24.94 -6.29 39.40
CA LYS A 407 -26.10 -5.86 38.58
C LYS A 407 -26.42 -6.82 37.45
N GLU A 408 -27.39 -7.71 37.70
CA GLU A 408 -28.03 -8.52 36.66
C GLU A 408 -28.79 -7.63 35.67
N MET A 409 -28.20 -7.37 34.50
CA MET A 409 -28.94 -6.79 33.38
C MET A 409 -29.61 -7.92 32.60
N THR A 410 -30.86 -8.23 32.99
CA THR A 410 -31.63 -9.38 32.49
C THR A 410 -31.94 -9.27 31.00
N ALA A 411 -31.06 -9.83 30.17
CA ALA A 411 -31.16 -9.83 28.71
C ALA A 411 -32.26 -10.79 28.19
N ALA A 412 -33.52 -10.47 28.48
CA ALA A 412 -34.67 -11.19 27.96
C ALA A 412 -34.74 -11.08 26.44
N ALA A 413 -34.61 -12.22 25.74
CA ALA A 413 -34.61 -12.25 24.28
C ALA A 413 -35.92 -11.67 23.70
N PRO A 414 -35.85 -10.66 22.80
CA PRO A 414 -37.05 -10.03 22.27
C PRO A 414 -37.84 -10.99 21.38
N LYS A 415 -38.99 -11.47 21.87
CA LYS A 415 -39.92 -12.33 21.10
C LYS A 415 -40.38 -11.60 19.84
N ALA A 416 -39.90 -12.05 18.69
CA ALA A 416 -40.11 -11.40 17.39
C ALA A 416 -41.60 -11.38 16.97
N LYS A 417 -42.32 -10.29 17.30
CA LYS A 417 -43.61 -9.97 16.69
C LYS A 417 -43.38 -9.54 15.24
N ARG A 418 -43.81 -10.38 14.28
CA ARG A 418 -43.74 -10.08 12.83
C ARG A 418 -44.33 -8.69 12.53
N PRO A 419 -43.61 -7.78 11.85
CA PRO A 419 -44.19 -6.52 11.42
C PRO A 419 -45.26 -6.76 10.34
N LYS A 420 -46.49 -6.29 10.58
CA LYS A 420 -47.56 -6.34 9.57
C LYS A 420 -47.27 -5.30 8.49
N PHE A 421 -46.86 -5.75 7.30
CA PHE A 421 -46.74 -4.90 6.10
C PHE A 421 -48.07 -4.18 5.81
N LYS A 422 -48.14 -2.88 6.09
CA LYS A 422 -49.17 -2.01 5.53
C LYS A 422 -48.77 -1.65 4.10
N LYS A 423 -49.56 -2.06 3.10
CA LYS A 423 -49.35 -1.68 1.70
C LYS A 423 -49.34 -0.13 1.57
N PRO A 424 -48.46 0.47 0.75
CA PRO A 424 -48.47 1.91 0.54
C PRO A 424 -49.78 2.35 -0.12
N LYS A 425 -50.44 3.37 0.43
CA LYS A 425 -51.59 4.00 -0.21
C LYS A 425 -51.10 4.77 -1.44
N LYS A 426 -51.59 4.42 -2.64
CA LYS A 426 -51.38 5.23 -3.86
C LYS A 426 -51.95 6.64 -3.63
N ARG A 427 -51.11 7.66 -3.43
CA ARG A 427 -51.49 9.05 -3.63
C ARG A 427 -51.55 9.31 -5.13
N VAL A 428 -52.75 9.32 -5.70
CA VAL A 428 -52.98 9.76 -7.07
C VAL A 428 -52.93 11.29 -7.07
N LEU A 429 -51.89 11.84 -7.71
CA LEU A 429 -51.88 13.26 -8.09
C LEU A 429 -52.94 13.47 -9.18
N LYS A 430 -54.09 14.02 -8.80
CA LYS A 430 -55.04 14.58 -9.77
C LYS A 430 -54.43 15.86 -10.33
N LEU A 431 -54.00 15.84 -11.59
CA LEU A 431 -53.92 17.09 -12.35
C LEU A 431 -55.33 17.66 -12.47
N GLN A 432 -55.56 18.86 -11.93
CA GLN A 432 -56.67 19.70 -12.39
C GLN A 432 -56.19 20.45 -13.63
N LEU A 433 -56.74 20.07 -14.79
CA LEU A 433 -56.60 20.83 -16.03
C LEU A 433 -57.82 21.74 -16.17
N ASN A 434 -57.65 23.04 -16.40
CA ASN A 434 -58.77 23.92 -16.65
C ASN A 434 -58.45 24.99 -17.73
N GLN A 435 -59.38 25.13 -18.68
CA GLN A 435 -59.58 26.25 -19.61
C GLN A 435 -58.48 26.62 -20.64
N ARG A 436 -58.46 25.85 -21.74
CA ARG A 436 -58.50 26.28 -23.17
C ARG A 436 -57.99 27.68 -23.58
N SER A 437 -57.01 27.68 -24.50
CA SER A 437 -57.15 28.26 -25.86
C SER A 437 -56.21 27.48 -26.82
N ALA A 438 -56.70 26.65 -27.73
CA ALA A 438 -57.40 26.93 -28.99
C ALA A 438 -56.50 27.36 -30.17
N PHE A 439 -55.88 26.38 -30.85
CA PHE A 439 -55.68 26.39 -32.31
C PHE A 439 -55.68 24.96 -32.89
N ARG A 440 -55.87 24.80 -34.21
CA ARG A 440 -56.47 23.59 -34.82
C ARG A 440 -55.80 23.18 -36.15
N ALA A 441 -55.13 22.02 -36.20
CA ALA A 441 -54.62 21.42 -37.44
C ALA A 441 -54.77 19.89 -37.48
N LYS A 442 -55.08 19.37 -38.67
CA LYS A 442 -55.70 18.07 -39.00
C LYS A 442 -54.91 16.79 -38.64
N VAL A 443 -55.65 15.70 -38.47
CA VAL A 443 -55.17 14.30 -38.34
C VAL A 443 -54.95 13.65 -39.71
N GLN A 444 -53.95 12.76 -39.84
CA GLN A 444 -54.02 11.64 -40.80
C GLN A 444 -53.30 10.36 -40.30
N LYS A 445 -53.96 9.22 -40.55
CA LYS A 445 -53.60 7.78 -40.43
C LYS A 445 -54.57 7.03 -41.39
N PRO A 446 -54.34 5.78 -41.86
CA PRO A 446 -53.68 4.65 -41.21
C PRO A 446 -52.45 4.15 -42.03
N LYS A 447 -52.17 2.92 -42.51
CA LYS A 447 -52.83 1.58 -42.57
C LYS A 447 -51.77 0.46 -42.68
N ARG A 448 -52.18 -0.82 -42.57
CA ARG A 448 -51.37 -2.04 -42.77
C ARG A 448 -51.72 -2.73 -44.11
N ARG A 449 -50.84 -3.58 -44.66
CA ARG A 449 -51.22 -4.88 -45.25
C ARG A 449 -50.10 -5.94 -45.08
N SER A 450 -50.03 -6.96 -45.93
CA SER A 450 -49.31 -8.25 -45.72
C SER A 450 -49.10 -9.01 -47.05
N TYR A 451 -48.65 -10.28 -46.98
CA TYR A 451 -48.43 -11.29 -48.06
C TYR A 451 -47.10 -11.17 -48.86
N SER A 452 -46.56 -12.22 -49.51
CA SER A 452 -46.45 -13.68 -49.19
C SER A 452 -45.52 -14.40 -50.20
N GLU A 453 -45.08 -15.61 -49.83
CA GLU A 453 -44.53 -16.75 -50.60
C GLU A 453 -44.53 -16.73 -52.16
N LEU A 454 -43.45 -17.24 -52.81
CA LEU A 454 -43.40 -18.62 -53.35
C LEU A 454 -41.99 -19.06 -53.85
N GLN A 455 -41.91 -20.27 -54.43
CA GLN A 455 -40.71 -21.02 -54.91
C GLN A 455 -40.42 -20.67 -56.40
N SER A 456 -39.44 -21.19 -57.18
CA SER A 456 -38.40 -22.25 -57.15
C SER A 456 -37.30 -21.87 -58.18
N GLY A 457 -36.00 -22.17 -58.11
CA GLY A 457 -35.33 -23.48 -58.17
C GLY A 457 -34.37 -23.54 -59.38
N GLY A 458 -33.18 -24.18 -59.29
CA GLY A 458 -32.25 -24.38 -60.42
C GLY A 458 -30.75 -24.13 -60.13
N SER A 459 -29.90 -25.09 -60.51
CA SER A 459 -28.41 -25.09 -60.46
C SER A 459 -27.88 -25.32 -61.91
N PRO A 460 -26.55 -25.41 -62.24
CA PRO A 460 -25.34 -25.41 -61.40
C PRO A 460 -24.09 -24.64 -61.94
N SER A 461 -23.04 -24.48 -61.11
CA SER A 461 -21.64 -24.87 -61.42
C SER A 461 -20.68 -24.58 -60.25
N GLU A 462 -19.45 -25.10 -60.33
CA GLU A 462 -18.41 -25.10 -59.28
C GLU A 462 -17.62 -23.75 -59.22
N SER A 463 -16.73 -23.42 -58.24
CA SER A 463 -15.94 -24.28 -57.35
C SER A 463 -15.35 -23.56 -56.10
N LYS A 464 -15.00 -24.37 -55.07
CA LYS A 464 -13.88 -24.23 -54.10
C LYS A 464 -13.50 -22.85 -53.52
N LEU A 465 -13.73 -22.67 -52.21
CA LEU A 465 -12.67 -22.87 -51.19
C LEU A 465 -13.26 -23.04 -49.76
N SER A 466 -12.42 -23.38 -48.76
CA SER A 466 -12.85 -23.89 -47.45
C SER A 466 -12.38 -23.04 -46.26
N SER A 467 -13.24 -22.90 -45.24
CA SER A 467 -12.84 -23.01 -43.82
C SER A 467 -14.08 -23.21 -42.92
N SER A 468 -13.97 -24.11 -41.93
CA SER A 468 -15.07 -24.51 -41.04
C SER A 468 -14.84 -24.10 -39.58
N LYS A 469 -15.91 -24.00 -38.79
CA LYS A 469 -15.89 -23.61 -37.37
C LYS A 469 -15.52 -24.80 -36.46
N PRO A 470 -14.85 -24.58 -35.31
CA PRO A 470 -14.46 -25.65 -34.39
C PRO A 470 -15.62 -26.13 -33.50
N HIS A 471 -15.55 -27.40 -33.06
CA HIS A 471 -16.44 -28.01 -32.07
C HIS A 471 -15.70 -28.36 -30.76
N LEU A 472 -16.48 -28.57 -29.70
CA LEU A 472 -16.00 -28.91 -28.35
C LEU A 472 -15.35 -30.30 -28.29
N TRP A 473 -14.45 -30.50 -27.32
CA TRP A 473 -13.98 -31.83 -26.89
C TRP A 473 -14.06 -32.00 -25.37
N ARG A 474 -14.26 -33.26 -24.96
CA ARG A 474 -14.12 -33.76 -23.57
C ARG A 474 -13.03 -34.85 -23.54
N PRO A 475 -12.42 -35.14 -22.37
CA PRO A 475 -11.19 -35.93 -22.31
C PRO A 475 -11.43 -37.44 -22.40
N LEU A 476 -10.45 -38.16 -22.94
CA LEU A 476 -10.34 -39.62 -22.91
C LEU A 476 -9.39 -40.08 -21.79
N LYS A 477 -9.66 -41.26 -21.24
CA LYS A 477 -8.67 -42.09 -20.52
C LYS A 477 -7.97 -42.99 -21.53
N ASN A 478 -6.81 -43.53 -21.19
CA ASN A 478 -6.53 -44.92 -21.54
C ASN A 478 -5.57 -45.61 -20.57
N ASN A 479 -5.59 -46.95 -20.56
CA ASN A 479 -4.74 -47.80 -19.72
C ASN A 479 -3.49 -48.29 -20.48
N SER A 480 -2.50 -48.80 -19.75
CA SER A 480 -1.53 -49.78 -20.26
C SER A 480 -1.26 -50.86 -19.20
N LYS A 481 -0.80 -52.03 -19.61
CA LYS A 481 -0.52 -53.19 -18.75
C LYS A 481 0.45 -54.16 -19.46
N GLN A 482 1.32 -54.81 -18.68
CA GLN A 482 2.11 -56.02 -19.02
C GLN A 482 3.15 -55.87 -20.16
N THR A 483 4.27 -56.60 -20.24
CA THR A 483 5.29 -57.23 -19.33
C THR A 483 6.46 -57.66 -20.28
N THR A 484 7.70 -58.02 -19.92
CA THR A 484 8.25 -58.97 -18.92
C THR A 484 9.76 -58.74 -18.69
N THR A 485 10.32 -59.29 -17.58
CA THR A 485 11.74 -59.79 -17.40
C THR A 485 12.92 -58.79 -17.50
N GLN A 486 14.03 -58.91 -16.76
CA GLN A 486 14.50 -59.93 -15.78
C GLN A 486 15.49 -59.34 -14.74
N GLU A 487 15.42 -59.77 -13.47
CA GLU A 487 16.49 -59.91 -12.42
C GLU A 487 17.48 -58.73 -12.10
N GLN A 488 18.10 -58.58 -10.91
CA GLN A 488 18.35 -59.48 -9.75
C GLN A 488 18.10 -58.83 -8.36
N ASN A 489 17.93 -59.69 -7.35
CA ASN A 489 18.24 -59.57 -5.91
C ASN A 489 17.41 -58.69 -4.92
N LEU A 490 16.71 -59.43 -4.06
CA LEU A 490 16.01 -59.14 -2.78
C LEU A 490 16.97 -58.64 -1.65
N SER A 491 16.58 -58.29 -0.41
CA SER A 491 15.42 -58.60 0.47
C SER A 491 15.20 -57.48 1.54
N LEU A 492 13.98 -57.10 1.96
CA LEU A 492 13.19 -57.54 3.16
C LEU A 492 13.97 -57.62 4.50
N SER A 493 13.43 -57.30 5.71
CA SER A 493 12.23 -56.55 6.18
C SER A 493 12.28 -56.35 7.74
N GLU A 494 11.33 -55.62 8.35
CA GLU A 494 11.12 -55.46 9.82
C GLU A 494 10.97 -56.80 10.60
N PRO A 495 11.28 -56.90 11.92
CA PRO A 495 10.34 -56.55 13.02
C PRO A 495 10.98 -56.04 14.35
N ALA A 496 10.28 -56.14 15.50
CA ALA A 496 10.46 -55.29 16.69
C ALA A 496 10.69 -56.00 18.06
N ARG A 497 11.12 -55.19 19.05
CA ARG A 497 11.02 -55.35 20.55
C ARG A 497 11.49 -56.65 21.24
N SER A 498 12.44 -56.50 22.18
CA SER A 498 12.40 -57.19 23.50
C SER A 498 13.22 -56.45 24.59
N ARG A 499 13.39 -57.02 25.79
CA ARG A 499 14.00 -56.41 27.00
C ARG A 499 15.02 -57.34 27.69
N THR A 500 16.18 -56.80 28.11
CA THR A 500 16.95 -57.12 29.34
C THR A 500 18.03 -56.03 29.49
N ARG A 501 18.31 -55.35 30.63
CA ARG A 501 18.41 -55.64 32.07
C ARG A 501 19.80 -56.15 32.50
N LEU A 502 20.57 -55.27 33.16
CA LEU A 502 21.76 -55.58 33.97
C LEU A 502 21.61 -54.97 35.39
N LYS A 503 22.50 -55.33 36.32
CA LYS A 503 22.42 -55.07 37.78
C LYS A 503 23.67 -54.32 38.30
N GLN A 504 23.67 -54.04 39.63
CA GLN A 504 24.78 -53.65 40.54
C GLN A 504 24.89 -52.14 40.84
N THR A 505 25.11 -51.66 42.08
CA THR A 505 24.95 -52.27 43.43
C THR A 505 24.78 -51.15 44.49
N LEU A 506 24.28 -51.47 45.69
CA LEU A 506 24.44 -50.61 46.88
C LEU A 506 25.76 -50.90 47.61
N GLY A 507 26.31 -49.91 48.30
CA GLY A 507 27.42 -50.03 49.25
C GLY A 507 27.53 -48.78 50.12
N SER A 508 27.88 -48.92 51.41
CA SER A 508 27.83 -47.84 52.39
C SER A 508 28.97 -47.87 53.40
N ARG A 509 29.45 -46.70 53.85
CA ARG A 509 29.83 -46.34 55.24
C ARG A 509 30.46 -44.93 55.35
N GLN A 510 30.46 -44.41 56.58
CA GLN A 510 31.14 -43.19 57.08
C GLN A 510 32.46 -43.63 57.80
N PRO A 511 33.24 -42.82 58.59
CA PRO A 511 33.00 -41.44 59.05
C PRO A 511 34.23 -40.48 59.24
N LEU A 512 33.90 -39.25 59.70
CA LEU A 512 34.68 -38.32 60.55
C LEU A 512 35.93 -37.58 59.99
N GLY A 513 36.10 -36.34 60.45
CA GLY A 513 37.22 -35.45 60.12
C GLY A 513 36.93 -33.95 60.37
N HIS A 514 36.87 -33.51 61.63
CA HIS A 514 36.78 -32.08 61.98
C HIS A 514 38.17 -31.47 62.21
N GLN A 515 38.48 -30.34 61.57
CA GLN A 515 39.28 -29.25 62.16
C GLN A 515 38.81 -27.88 61.65
N ASN A 516 39.03 -26.83 62.45
CA ASN A 516 38.65 -25.45 62.15
C ASN A 516 39.82 -24.67 61.55
N MET A 517 39.55 -23.82 60.55
CA MET A 517 40.20 -22.52 60.44
C MET A 517 39.18 -21.46 60.05
N SER A 518 39.25 -20.30 60.68
CA SER A 518 38.44 -19.13 60.37
C SER A 518 39.26 -18.14 59.54
N LEU A 519 38.60 -17.38 58.65
CA LEU A 519 38.74 -15.92 58.51
C LEU A 519 37.76 -15.34 57.46
N THR A 520 37.43 -14.06 57.66
CA THR A 520 36.84 -13.08 56.71
C THR A 520 35.66 -13.47 55.79
N ARG A 521 34.50 -12.86 56.02
CA ARG A 521 33.39 -12.77 55.04
C ARG A 521 33.67 -11.70 53.96
N PRO A 522 33.46 -11.97 52.67
CA PRO A 522 33.22 -10.92 51.68
C PRO A 522 31.80 -10.33 51.82
N PRO A 523 31.54 -9.08 51.38
CA PRO A 523 30.25 -8.41 51.55
C PRO A 523 29.17 -8.91 50.59
N LYS A 524 27.89 -8.79 50.99
CA LYS A 524 26.72 -9.10 50.15
C LYS A 524 26.63 -8.11 48.96
N PRO A 525 26.31 -8.55 47.73
CA PRO A 525 26.20 -7.66 46.56
C PRO A 525 24.95 -6.75 46.61
N LYS A 526 25.09 -5.53 47.16
CA LYS A 526 24.08 -4.46 47.12
C LYS A 526 24.16 -3.61 45.82
N SER A 527 23.92 -4.17 44.64
CA SER A 527 23.95 -3.37 43.39
C SER A 527 23.27 -3.99 42.15
N ARG A 528 21.96 -4.32 42.22
CA ARG A 528 21.17 -4.66 41.00
C ARG A 528 19.94 -3.79 40.70
N LEU A 529 19.48 -2.97 41.66
CA LEU A 529 18.44 -1.96 41.40
C LEU A 529 19.04 -0.62 40.91
N ALA A 530 20.19 -0.20 41.44
CA ALA A 530 20.78 1.12 41.18
C ALA A 530 21.13 1.37 39.70
N SER A 531 21.58 0.33 38.98
CA SER A 531 21.88 0.42 37.55
C SER A 531 20.61 0.60 36.70
N GLN A 532 19.49 -0.01 37.09
CA GLN A 532 18.21 0.19 36.41
C GLN A 532 17.64 1.60 36.64
N SER A 533 17.85 2.20 37.83
CA SER A 533 17.46 3.59 38.07
C SER A 533 18.33 4.60 37.28
N MET A 534 19.65 4.41 37.24
CA MET A 534 20.56 5.31 36.49
C MET A 534 20.29 5.30 34.98
N LEU A 535 20.10 4.12 34.38
CA LEU A 535 19.71 4.02 32.97
C LEU A 535 18.38 4.72 32.67
N ARG A 536 17.39 4.63 33.57
CA ARG A 536 16.12 5.36 33.40
C ARG A 536 16.27 6.90 33.48
N SER A 537 17.17 7.43 34.31
CA SER A 537 17.43 8.88 34.34
C SER A 537 18.05 9.41 33.06
N ASP A 538 19.04 8.72 32.48
CA ASP A 538 19.69 9.20 31.23
C ASP A 538 18.84 8.94 29.97
N VAL A 539 18.18 7.78 29.88
CA VAL A 539 17.26 7.46 28.76
C VAL A 539 16.13 8.47 28.66
N SER A 540 15.48 8.79 29.79
CA SER A 540 14.38 9.75 29.80
C SER A 540 14.82 11.21 29.63
N ALA A 541 16.11 11.54 29.84
CA ALA A 541 16.64 12.87 29.58
C ALA A 541 16.73 13.20 28.07
N VAL A 542 16.80 12.18 27.20
CA VAL A 542 16.88 12.34 25.74
C VAL A 542 15.50 12.29 25.07
N TRP A 543 14.65 11.34 25.45
CA TRP A 543 13.34 11.09 24.83
C TRP A 543 12.28 10.77 25.87
N ASP A 544 11.02 11.11 25.58
CA ASP A 544 9.89 10.67 26.38
C ASP A 544 9.36 9.33 25.85
N THR A 545 9.83 8.24 26.45
CA THR A 545 9.49 6.86 26.06
C THR A 545 8.02 6.52 26.23
N SER A 546 7.21 7.36 26.90
CA SER A 546 5.74 7.19 26.93
C SER A 546 5.04 7.55 25.61
N VAL A 547 5.69 8.33 24.73
CA VAL A 547 5.14 8.72 23.42
C VAL A 547 5.16 7.53 22.47
N GLN A 548 4.05 7.27 21.78
CA GLN A 548 4.00 6.28 20.70
C GLN A 548 4.87 6.77 19.54
N ALA A 549 6.00 6.09 19.32
CA ALA A 549 6.89 6.40 18.20
C ALA A 549 7.58 5.13 17.69
N ALA A 550 8.00 5.14 16.43
CA ALA A 550 8.93 4.13 15.92
C ALA A 550 9.84 4.71 14.84
N ILE A 551 11.07 4.21 14.81
CA ILE A 551 12.11 4.58 13.85
C ILE A 551 12.91 3.35 13.47
N ARG A 552 13.34 3.27 12.21
CA ARG A 552 14.34 2.33 11.72
C ARG A 552 15.57 3.07 11.20
N VAL A 553 16.77 2.61 11.56
CA VAL A 553 18.05 3.09 11.02
C VAL A 553 18.91 1.87 10.69
N GLY A 554 19.23 1.68 9.40
CA GLY A 554 19.90 0.49 8.90
C GLY A 554 19.12 -0.79 9.22
N ASP A 555 19.76 -1.71 9.94
CA ASP A 555 19.16 -2.97 10.38
C ASP A 555 18.28 -2.82 11.64
N TRP A 556 18.42 -1.73 12.40
CA TRP A 556 17.83 -1.59 13.73
C TRP A 556 16.51 -0.82 13.71
N LYS A 557 15.50 -1.34 14.41
CA LYS A 557 14.20 -0.69 14.61
C LYS A 557 13.91 -0.53 16.10
N LEU A 558 13.62 0.71 16.50
CA LEU A 558 13.19 1.07 17.86
C LEU A 558 11.70 1.40 17.84
N LEU A 559 10.98 0.97 18.87
CA LEU A 559 9.59 1.37 19.15
C LEU A 559 9.49 1.90 20.59
N THR A 560 8.71 2.96 20.82
CA THR A 560 8.41 3.50 22.15
C THR A 560 6.90 3.69 22.38
N GLY A 561 6.50 3.88 23.63
CA GLY A 561 5.10 4.09 24.05
C GLY A 561 4.29 2.80 24.02
N ASP A 562 3.05 2.87 23.51
CA ASP A 562 2.26 1.71 23.10
C ASP A 562 2.34 1.57 21.57
N PRO A 563 3.11 0.60 21.02
CA PRO A 563 3.20 0.38 19.57
C PRO A 563 1.92 -0.19 18.93
N GLY A 564 0.86 -0.41 19.72
CA GLY A 564 -0.37 -1.08 19.34
C GLY A 564 -0.29 -2.60 19.51
N HIS A 565 -1.39 -3.28 19.18
CA HIS A 565 -1.59 -4.72 19.43
C HIS A 565 -0.53 -5.61 18.76
N GLY A 566 0.40 -6.14 19.56
CA GLY A 566 1.62 -6.83 19.12
C GLY A 566 1.61 -8.35 19.19
N ASP A 567 0.48 -9.01 18.99
CA ASP A 567 0.42 -10.46 18.78
C ASP A 567 0.85 -10.85 17.35
N TRP A 568 1.37 -12.06 17.15
CA TRP A 568 1.47 -12.66 15.83
C TRP A 568 0.15 -13.33 15.49
N ILE A 569 -0.47 -12.92 14.37
CA ILE A 569 -1.80 -13.38 14.00
C ILE A 569 -1.67 -14.38 12.83
N PRO A 570 -1.76 -15.70 13.09
CA PRO A 570 -1.64 -16.71 12.04
C PRO A 570 -2.83 -16.65 11.06
N VAL A 571 -2.68 -17.34 9.93
CA VAL A 571 -3.74 -17.44 8.92
C VAL A 571 -5.00 -18.05 9.54
N GLN A 572 -6.16 -17.46 9.25
CA GLN A 572 -7.45 -17.92 9.78
C GLN A 572 -7.95 -19.17 9.05
N MET A 573 -7.36 -20.32 9.40
CA MET A 573 -7.63 -21.61 8.76
C MET A 573 -8.94 -22.28 9.22
N LEU A 574 -9.69 -21.70 10.16
CA LEU A 574 -10.88 -22.31 10.78
C LEU A 574 -12.10 -21.37 10.78
N SER A 575 -13.31 -21.93 10.74
CA SER A 575 -14.58 -21.20 10.61
C SER A 575 -15.04 -20.49 11.89
N ALA A 576 -14.47 -20.85 13.03
CA ALA A 576 -14.87 -20.44 14.38
C ALA A 576 -13.61 -20.15 15.23
N PRO A 577 -13.72 -19.38 16.33
CA PRO A 577 -12.60 -19.12 17.24
C PRO A 577 -12.25 -20.35 18.09
N VAL A 578 -11.61 -21.35 17.46
CA VAL A 578 -11.09 -22.53 18.15
C VAL A 578 -9.79 -22.14 18.88
N GLY A 579 -9.91 -21.80 20.15
CA GLY A 579 -8.78 -21.91 21.07
C GLY A 579 -8.32 -23.38 21.14
N PRO A 580 -7.02 -23.68 21.26
CA PRO A 580 -5.94 -22.76 21.64
C PRO A 580 -5.17 -22.12 20.47
N TRP A 581 -5.44 -22.46 19.21
CA TRP A 581 -4.59 -22.06 18.07
C TRP A 581 -4.45 -20.53 17.90
N TRP A 582 -5.52 -19.78 18.15
CA TRP A 582 -5.49 -18.30 18.18
C TRP A 582 -4.67 -17.70 19.34
N ASN A 583 -4.31 -18.50 20.34
CA ASN A 583 -3.53 -18.09 21.50
C ASN A 583 -2.07 -18.57 21.45
N LEU A 584 -1.69 -19.43 20.48
CA LEU A 584 -0.41 -20.14 20.48
C LEU A 584 0.82 -19.22 20.39
N GLU A 585 0.68 -18.08 19.67
CA GLU A 585 1.72 -17.05 19.54
C GLU A 585 1.26 -15.68 20.06
N ARG A 586 0.32 -15.68 21.02
CA ARG A 586 -0.01 -14.45 21.73
C ARG A 586 1.09 -14.08 22.71
N THR A 587 1.30 -12.78 22.84
CA THR A 587 2.09 -12.20 23.93
C THR A 587 1.25 -12.27 25.21
N LEU A 588 1.23 -13.44 25.87
CA LEU A 588 0.46 -13.69 27.08
C LEU A 588 0.99 -12.87 28.27
N VAL A 589 0.62 -11.60 28.33
CA VAL A 589 0.66 -10.79 29.55
C VAL A 589 -0.44 -11.34 30.48
N PRO A 590 -0.12 -11.85 31.68
CA PRO A 590 -1.14 -12.38 32.57
C PRO A 590 -2.07 -11.27 33.06
N PRO A 591 -3.41 -11.42 33.02
CA PRO A 591 -4.37 -10.38 33.41
C PRO A 591 -4.38 -10.05 34.92
N TYR A 592 -3.48 -10.66 35.70
CA TYR A 592 -3.36 -10.51 37.16
C TYR A 592 -1.96 -10.08 37.62
N LYS A 593 -1.11 -9.60 36.70
CA LYS A 593 0.13 -8.89 37.07
C LYS A 593 0.24 -7.62 36.21
N PRO A 594 0.22 -6.41 36.81
CA PRO A 594 0.63 -5.21 36.09
C PRO A 594 2.08 -5.43 35.68
N SER A 595 2.31 -5.63 34.39
CA SER A 595 3.66 -5.68 33.85
C SER A 595 4.33 -4.35 34.14
N VAL A 596 5.61 -4.37 34.56
CA VAL A 596 6.41 -3.14 34.62
C VAL A 596 6.31 -2.50 33.25
N HIS A 597 5.61 -1.36 33.15
CA HIS A 597 5.17 -0.82 31.87
C HIS A 597 6.35 -0.75 30.91
N LYS A 598 6.29 -1.60 29.89
CA LYS A 598 7.30 -1.67 28.85
C LYS A 598 6.93 -0.64 27.80
N ASP A 599 7.86 0.27 27.60
CA ASP A 599 7.72 1.51 26.84
C ASP A 599 8.85 1.66 25.81
N VAL A 600 9.70 0.64 25.66
CA VAL A 600 10.82 0.56 24.71
C VAL A 600 11.01 -0.88 24.21
N TRP A 601 11.18 -1.05 22.91
CA TRP A 601 11.63 -2.29 22.25
C TRP A 601 12.67 -1.97 21.19
N LEU A 602 13.64 -2.86 20.98
CA LEU A 602 14.65 -2.78 19.93
C LEU A 602 14.77 -4.12 19.21
N PHE A 603 14.71 -4.11 17.88
CA PHE A 603 14.91 -5.29 17.04
C PHE A 603 15.98 -5.04 15.96
N ASN A 604 16.66 -6.10 15.55
CA ASN A 604 17.43 -6.10 14.31
C ASN A 604 16.56 -6.75 13.23
N ILE A 605 15.92 -5.95 12.38
CA ILE A 605 14.93 -6.38 11.38
C ILE A 605 15.56 -7.17 10.23
N THR A 606 16.87 -7.07 10.03
CA THR A 606 17.60 -7.85 9.01
C THR A 606 17.86 -9.28 9.48
N ALA A 607 18.09 -9.49 10.78
CA ALA A 607 18.26 -10.82 11.40
C ALA A 607 16.96 -11.41 11.97
N ASP A 608 16.03 -10.57 12.41
CA ASP A 608 14.73 -10.89 12.99
C ASP A 608 13.63 -10.01 12.34
N PRO A 609 13.25 -10.30 11.07
CA PRO A 609 12.21 -9.57 10.35
C PRO A 609 10.80 -9.80 10.92
N TYR A 610 10.67 -10.56 12.01
CA TYR A 610 9.41 -10.92 12.65
C TYR A 610 9.27 -10.35 14.06
N GLU A 611 10.23 -9.54 14.53
CA GLU A 611 10.23 -8.86 15.84
C GLU A 611 10.04 -9.81 17.05
N ARG A 612 10.63 -11.02 16.96
CA ARG A 612 10.55 -12.11 17.94
C ARG A 612 11.42 -11.87 19.17
N ARG A 613 12.64 -11.36 18.98
CA ARG A 613 13.66 -11.18 20.02
C ARG A 613 13.96 -9.71 20.24
N ASP A 614 13.38 -9.14 21.29
CA ASP A 614 13.77 -7.82 21.76
C ASP A 614 15.20 -7.82 22.31
N LEU A 615 15.97 -6.81 21.90
CA LEU A 615 17.36 -6.58 22.24
C LEU A 615 17.56 -5.31 23.08
N SER A 616 16.49 -4.61 23.49
CA SER A 616 16.56 -3.34 24.24
C SER A 616 17.48 -3.37 25.46
N GLN A 617 17.40 -4.43 26.27
CA GLN A 617 18.25 -4.64 27.45
C GLN A 617 19.67 -5.14 27.11
N GLN A 618 19.85 -5.71 25.92
CA GLN A 618 21.14 -6.25 25.44
C GLN A 618 21.97 -5.19 24.71
N ARG A 619 21.32 -4.16 24.13
CA ARG A 619 21.94 -3.08 23.33
C ARG A 619 21.43 -1.69 23.75
N PRO A 620 21.64 -1.26 25.01
CA PRO A 620 21.26 0.08 25.47
C PRO A 620 22.00 1.20 24.72
N ASP A 621 23.17 0.90 24.15
CA ASP A 621 23.94 1.77 23.28
C ASP A 621 23.17 2.14 21.99
N VAL A 622 22.52 1.15 21.35
CA VAL A 622 21.69 1.37 20.16
C VAL A 622 20.38 2.04 20.54
N VAL A 623 19.78 1.67 21.68
CA VAL A 623 18.57 2.33 22.20
C VAL A 623 18.80 3.82 22.37
N LEU A 624 19.87 4.25 23.05
CA LEU A 624 20.19 5.67 23.25
C LEU A 624 20.43 6.43 21.94
N GLN A 625 21.07 5.80 20.94
CA GLN A 625 21.27 6.42 19.62
C GLN A 625 19.94 6.64 18.88
N LEU A 626 19.06 5.63 18.87
CA LEU A 626 17.77 5.71 18.17
C LEU A 626 16.76 6.63 18.87
N LEU A 627 16.80 6.71 20.21
CA LEU A 627 16.08 7.74 20.98
C LEU A 627 16.60 9.15 20.65
N GLY A 628 17.91 9.31 20.43
CA GLY A 628 18.50 10.55 19.93
C GLY A 628 17.99 10.94 18.53
N ARG A 629 17.79 9.98 17.63
CA ARG A 629 17.16 10.22 16.31
C ARG A 629 15.67 10.58 16.43
N LEU A 630 14.90 9.93 17.32
CA LEU A 630 13.51 10.35 17.61
C LEU A 630 13.44 11.78 18.16
N ALA A 631 14.33 12.13 19.10
CA ALA A 631 14.44 13.48 19.64
C ALA A 631 14.80 14.52 18.57
N PHE A 632 15.65 14.16 17.60
CA PHE A 632 15.94 15.00 16.43
C PHE A 632 14.70 15.22 15.55
N TYR A 633 13.98 14.16 15.18
CA TYR A 633 12.77 14.27 14.36
C TYR A 633 11.65 15.08 15.05
N ASN A 634 11.48 14.93 16.36
CA ASN A 634 10.47 15.71 17.11
C ASN A 634 10.80 17.22 17.19
N ARG A 635 12.07 17.64 16.98
CA ARG A 635 12.42 19.07 16.86
C ARG A 635 11.89 19.67 15.57
N THR A 636 11.91 18.92 14.46
CA THR A 636 11.40 19.37 13.15
C THR A 636 9.89 19.19 13.00
N ALA A 637 9.23 18.55 13.97
CA ALA A 637 7.80 18.30 13.92
C ALA A 637 6.94 19.58 14.09
N VAL A 638 5.94 19.73 13.23
CA VAL A 638 4.82 20.67 13.41
C VAL A 638 3.83 20.11 14.44
N PRO A 639 3.08 20.94 15.18
CA PRO A 639 2.12 20.44 16.17
C PRO A 639 0.98 19.64 15.52
N VAL A 640 0.44 18.64 16.23
CA VAL A 640 -0.58 17.73 15.68
C VAL A 640 -1.89 18.47 15.41
N TYR A 641 -2.42 18.38 14.19
CA TYR A 641 -3.67 19.03 13.78
C TYR A 641 -4.82 18.01 13.66
N PHE A 642 -5.47 17.75 14.78
CA PHE A 642 -6.64 16.87 14.88
C PHE A 642 -7.84 17.64 15.44
N PRO A 643 -8.56 18.42 14.61
CA PRO A 643 -9.71 19.21 15.07
C PRO A 643 -10.89 18.32 15.49
N PRO A 644 -11.81 18.82 16.34
CA PRO A 644 -13.09 18.17 16.58
C PRO A 644 -13.93 18.14 15.30
N ASP A 645 -14.94 17.29 15.28
CA ASP A 645 -15.90 17.17 14.19
C ASP A 645 -16.77 18.43 14.04
N ASP A 646 -17.07 18.84 12.81
CA ASP A 646 -18.01 19.94 12.51
C ASP A 646 -19.43 19.38 12.25
N PRO A 647 -20.46 19.79 13.03
CA PRO A 647 -21.86 19.44 12.76
C PRO A 647 -22.39 19.90 11.40
N ARG A 648 -21.75 20.87 10.72
CA ARG A 648 -22.11 21.30 9.35
C ARG A 648 -21.78 20.25 8.28
N ALA A 649 -20.96 19.25 8.58
CA ALA A 649 -20.61 18.15 7.66
C ALA A 649 -21.72 17.11 7.43
N ASP A 650 -22.81 17.21 8.20
CA ASP A 650 -23.98 16.33 8.19
C ASP A 650 -24.61 16.18 6.78
N PRO A 651 -24.57 14.97 6.16
CA PRO A 651 -25.05 14.75 4.79
C PRO A 651 -26.51 15.09 4.53
N ASP A 652 -27.39 15.08 5.52
CA ASP A 652 -28.81 15.46 5.33
C ASP A 652 -28.95 16.96 5.00
N ARG A 653 -27.96 17.78 5.36
CA ARG A 653 -27.85 19.20 4.93
C ARG A 653 -27.41 19.34 3.48
N HIS A 654 -26.84 18.29 2.91
CA HIS A 654 -26.14 18.24 1.62
C HIS A 654 -26.77 17.24 0.65
N GLN A 655 -28.10 17.13 0.68
CA GLN A 655 -28.88 16.24 -0.21
C GLN A 655 -28.53 14.74 -0.06
N GLY A 656 -28.05 14.33 1.12
CA GLY A 656 -27.68 12.95 1.43
C GLY A 656 -26.30 12.54 0.93
N ALA A 657 -25.40 13.49 0.63
CA ALA A 657 -24.04 13.21 0.13
C ALA A 657 -22.94 13.86 0.98
N TRP A 658 -21.75 13.24 1.00
CA TRP A 658 -20.55 13.82 1.59
C TRP A 658 -19.88 14.79 0.60
N VAL A 659 -19.86 16.09 0.92
CA VAL A 659 -19.35 17.16 0.05
C VAL A 659 -18.62 18.22 0.89
N PRO A 660 -17.83 19.14 0.28
CA PRO A 660 -17.34 20.33 0.99
C PRO A 660 -18.47 21.14 1.61
N TRP A 661 -18.28 21.59 2.86
CA TRP A 661 -19.28 22.32 3.65
C TRP A 661 -18.78 23.64 4.24
N VAL A 662 -17.53 24.02 3.95
CA VAL A 662 -16.89 25.29 4.37
C VAL A 662 -16.37 26.03 3.14
N ASP A 663 -16.74 27.30 3.00
CA ASP A 663 -16.26 28.16 1.92
C ASP A 663 -14.85 28.69 2.20
N GLU A 664 -14.08 28.95 1.13
CA GLU A 664 -12.65 29.29 1.21
C GLU A 664 -12.39 30.64 1.91
N ASP A 665 -13.39 31.52 1.95
CA ASP A 665 -13.30 32.86 2.55
C ASP A 665 -13.53 32.87 4.07
N GLU A 666 -14.30 31.92 4.63
CA GLU A 666 -14.59 31.87 6.09
C GLU A 666 -13.30 31.71 6.92
N ASP A 667 -12.34 30.96 6.40
CA ASP A 667 -11.22 30.41 7.17
C ASP A 667 -9.85 30.97 6.72
N LYS A 668 -9.85 32.22 6.22
CA LYS A 668 -8.62 33.01 6.00
C LYS A 668 -7.95 33.47 7.31
N GLY A 669 -8.68 33.44 8.42
CA GLY A 669 -8.14 33.67 9.77
C GLY A 669 -7.50 32.42 10.42
N GLY A 670 -7.87 31.21 9.98
CA GLY A 670 -7.41 29.96 10.57
C GLY A 670 -6.15 29.39 9.93
N ARG A 671 -4.98 29.96 10.26
CA ARG A 671 -3.75 29.15 10.27
C ARG A 671 -4.00 27.92 11.14
N GLN A 672 -3.59 26.74 10.70
CA GLN A 672 -3.76 25.47 11.45
C GLN A 672 -3.08 25.58 12.84
N LYS A 673 -3.85 25.94 13.86
CA LYS A 673 -3.42 25.95 15.26
C LYS A 673 -3.39 24.51 15.77
N GLY A 674 -2.34 23.78 15.38
CA GLY A 674 -2.11 22.41 15.84
C GLY A 674 -2.12 22.34 17.37
N VAL A 675 -2.81 21.33 17.88
CA VAL A 675 -3.34 21.27 19.26
C VAL A 675 -2.27 20.85 20.27
N TYR A 676 -1.20 20.18 19.83
CA TYR A 676 -0.22 19.59 20.75
C TYR A 676 1.19 19.48 20.15
N LYS A 677 2.19 19.93 20.91
CA LYS A 677 3.62 19.61 20.72
C LYS A 677 4.29 19.51 22.11
N LYS A 678 4.87 18.35 22.43
CA LYS A 678 5.50 18.10 23.74
C LYS A 678 6.99 18.45 23.68
N GLU A 679 7.33 19.71 23.97
CA GLU A 679 8.71 20.15 24.01
C GLU A 679 9.33 19.92 25.40
N ARG A 680 10.55 19.37 25.44
CA ARG A 680 11.42 19.37 26.62
C ARG A 680 12.61 20.29 26.37
N SER A 681 12.86 21.23 27.28
CA SER A 681 13.91 22.25 27.18
C SER A 681 15.30 21.71 27.52
N VAL A 682 15.83 20.79 26.70
CA VAL A 682 17.09 20.07 26.96
C VAL A 682 18.34 20.93 26.70
N LYS A 683 18.59 21.91 27.58
CA LYS A 683 19.76 22.82 27.58
C LYS A 683 21.14 22.13 27.71
N LYS A 684 21.22 20.79 27.70
CA LYS A 684 22.47 20.01 27.79
C LYS A 684 22.93 19.35 26.48
N LEU A 685 22.15 19.39 25.40
CA LEU A 685 22.40 18.50 24.25
C LEU A 685 23.46 18.98 23.22
N CYS A 686 23.98 20.21 23.30
CA CYS A 686 24.96 20.74 22.34
C CYS A 686 26.29 19.96 22.30
N LYS A 687 26.61 19.16 23.34
CA LYS A 687 27.76 18.24 23.35
C LYS A 687 27.51 16.91 22.63
N LEU A 688 26.27 16.64 22.20
CA LEU A 688 25.87 15.37 21.55
C LEU A 688 25.87 15.46 20.02
N GLU A 689 25.75 16.65 19.44
CA GLU A 689 25.68 16.83 17.98
C GLU A 689 27.03 16.52 17.29
N SER A 690 28.16 16.90 17.92
CA SER A 690 29.50 16.48 17.48
C SER A 690 29.81 14.99 17.73
N PHE A 691 29.09 14.35 18.65
CA PHE A 691 29.17 12.90 18.89
C PHE A 691 28.38 12.12 17.81
N PHE A 692 27.18 12.56 17.44
CA PHE A 692 26.40 11.95 16.36
C PHE A 692 27.05 12.10 14.98
N LEU A 693 27.67 13.25 14.68
CA LEU A 693 28.46 13.44 13.46
C LEU A 693 29.61 12.42 13.33
N LYS A 694 30.18 11.97 14.44
CA LYS A 694 31.22 10.91 14.47
C LYS A 694 30.66 9.47 14.49
N LEU A 695 29.35 9.27 14.64
CA LEU A 695 28.73 7.94 14.66
C LEU A 695 28.13 7.50 13.31
N ASN A 696 27.76 8.45 12.44
CA ASN A 696 27.29 8.12 11.08
C ASN A 696 28.35 7.38 10.25
N THR A 697 29.64 7.62 10.50
CA THR A 697 30.76 6.85 9.92
C THR A 697 30.93 5.49 10.62
N GLY A 698 30.78 5.42 11.94
CA GLY A 698 30.90 4.19 12.72
C GLY A 698 29.86 3.12 12.37
N MET A 699 28.59 3.50 12.17
CA MET A 699 27.53 2.55 11.76
C MET A 699 27.77 1.94 10.37
N MET A 700 28.48 2.64 9.48
CA MET A 700 28.85 2.10 8.16
C MET A 700 30.02 1.11 8.21
N SER A 701 30.87 1.17 9.25
CA SER A 701 32.10 0.39 9.34
C SER A 701 31.91 -1.03 9.89
N ASN A 702 30.85 -1.28 10.65
CA ASN A 702 30.62 -2.58 11.31
C ASN A 702 29.80 -3.55 10.45
N ARG A 703 30.24 -3.78 9.21
CA ARG A 703 29.91 -4.98 8.43
C ARG A 703 31.00 -6.03 8.63
N ILE A 704 30.79 -6.92 9.60
CA ILE A 704 31.48 -8.20 9.78
C ILE A 704 30.38 -9.23 10.05
#